data_AF-K2AWK4-F1
#
_entry.id   AF-K2AWK4-F1
#
_cell.length_a   1.000
_cell.length_b   1.000
_cell.length_c   1.000
_cell.angle_alpha   90.00
_cell.angle_beta   90.00
_cell.angle_gamma   90.00
#
_symmetry.space_group_name_H-M   'P 1'
#
loop_
_entity.id
_entity.type
_entity.pdbx_description
1 polymer ?
#
loop_
_entity_poly.entity_id
_entity_poly.type
_entity_poly.pdbx_seq_one_letter_code
_entity_poly.pdbx_strand_id
1 'polypeptide(L)'
;MPNYLDQKAILANLAKFLTLKEQEIHQHYAIEKKQSVDANVINRLTQWQEELAEHTNSLIQFMEEGCCHGFSICRGAMKHAGFVLWWEHALMSIVHWDHQPKSLRKKIKLPGKRPNRPINEPDTLEYVFERVLNYVIANQDWFPHFVPHGIEQKKLLQPFEQKQSYFELATDQGVKTIQELYQVTGYFTYARLNTILEQLEQNRSNDTIMLLRNLHHSIQVDHKKSTWTVYDSNYHHGDLISLTKKLKKDQAIKEIFTLLGQTLTITIACFKKSKHINLSIDYSCIDLLKEEGLHLICRDMPSTSIMHLIHEAEKSPAFYIAFIDSLARKDRLNWSGLAVLIDHAPHLLPYLYELAKDSSDFLPSRMLRILIIDALKQKNPAGMTEFEYIVRYAPDTLSALFQLIDPSKEGKKLCITLANTLMQKTRLHQTGLHLMAYHAPAALEELLRYFANDSSLANICCAAFALALIKQDAFNQSGLRQLTTYAPQALIRVFKLALYSPEKTLLRNAIAIAISRENDPVWLRSCFMPMLVEHTLDILPDIVFFMLQKNPDNLHQLLSAFSLQDDQSKTTWQKIHVGHPTIQRAILVHLTQNFENMNNEKLLHWREEIIKIRLVKKNQQNSFLFFQHSQTDMTRALLAILQNILQNHAKVSLPIKRKTCGVHVS
;
A
#
# COMPACT_ATOMS: atom_id res chain seq x y z
N MET A 1 13.76 -10.61 -37.92
CA MET A 1 12.72 -9.74 -37.37
C MET A 1 12.64 -8.50 -38.25
N PRO A 2 11.48 -7.88 -38.48
CA PRO A 2 11.45 -6.57 -39.13
C PRO A 2 12.31 -5.61 -38.31
N ASN A 3 13.26 -4.92 -38.93
CA ASN A 3 14.06 -3.89 -38.26
C ASN A 3 13.14 -2.69 -38.00
N TYR A 4 12.38 -2.74 -36.91
CA TYR A 4 11.66 -1.57 -36.42
C TYR A 4 12.70 -0.57 -35.94
N LEU A 5 12.99 0.43 -36.77
CA LEU A 5 13.91 1.54 -36.44
C LEU A 5 13.11 2.60 -35.68
N ASP A 6 12.62 2.29 -34.48
CA ASP A 6 11.86 3.19 -33.61
C ASP A 6 12.60 3.41 -32.26
N GLN A 7 11.95 3.95 -31.23
CA GLN A 7 12.60 4.08 -29.91
C GLN A 7 13.14 2.76 -29.36
N LYS A 8 12.54 1.60 -29.68
CA LYS A 8 13.04 0.32 -29.16
C LYS A 8 14.42 0.01 -29.74
N ALA A 9 14.67 0.37 -31.01
CA ALA A 9 16.02 0.27 -31.58
C ALA A 9 17.01 1.22 -30.90
N ILE A 10 16.59 2.46 -30.60
CA ILE A 10 17.43 3.41 -29.84
C ILE A 10 17.78 2.82 -28.47
N LEU A 11 16.77 2.40 -27.71
CA LEU A 11 16.91 1.89 -26.36
C LEU A 11 17.73 0.59 -26.31
N ALA A 12 17.55 -0.31 -27.28
CA ALA A 12 18.37 -1.52 -27.42
C ALA A 12 19.85 -1.18 -27.67
N ASN A 13 20.12 -0.17 -28.49
CA ASN A 13 21.48 0.29 -28.75
C ASN A 13 22.08 0.98 -27.52
N LEU A 14 21.30 1.80 -26.79
CA LEU A 14 21.71 2.38 -25.50
C LEU A 14 22.02 1.30 -24.45
N ALA A 15 21.18 0.26 -24.35
CA ALA A 15 21.40 -0.88 -23.46
C ALA A 15 22.71 -1.60 -23.79
N LYS A 16 22.96 -1.86 -25.08
CA LYS A 16 24.21 -2.47 -25.53
C LYS A 16 25.43 -1.59 -25.25
N PHE A 17 25.30 -0.27 -25.43
CA PHE A 17 26.35 0.69 -25.06
C PHE A 17 26.67 0.64 -23.57
N LEU A 18 25.64 0.57 -22.71
CA LEU A 18 25.81 0.42 -21.26
C LEU A 18 26.56 -0.86 -20.90
N THR A 19 26.22 -2.00 -21.50
CA THR A 19 26.95 -3.26 -21.28
C THR A 19 28.42 -3.15 -21.68
N LEU A 20 28.74 -2.46 -22.78
CA LEU A 20 30.14 -2.22 -23.17
C LEU A 20 30.87 -1.32 -22.17
N LYS A 21 30.19 -0.32 -21.62
CA LYS A 21 30.75 0.58 -20.58
C LYS A 21 31.00 -0.12 -19.27
N GLU A 22 30.06 -0.95 -18.83
CA GLU A 22 30.24 -1.83 -17.68
C GLU A 22 31.48 -2.72 -17.86
N GLN A 23 31.61 -3.39 -19.01
CA GLN A 23 32.76 -4.24 -19.31
C GLN A 23 34.08 -3.47 -19.31
N GLU A 24 34.11 -2.27 -19.88
CA GLU A 24 35.29 -1.40 -19.86
C GLU A 24 35.69 -1.04 -18.42
N ILE A 25 34.74 -0.64 -17.57
CA ILE A 25 35.00 -0.30 -16.17
C ILE A 25 35.44 -1.54 -15.36
N HIS A 26 34.80 -2.69 -15.58
CA HIS A 26 35.20 -3.96 -14.95
C HIS A 26 36.62 -4.36 -15.31
N GLN A 27 37.06 -4.13 -16.55
CA GLN A 27 38.46 -4.35 -16.96
C GLN A 27 39.41 -3.43 -16.21
N HIS A 28 39.06 -2.15 -16.03
CA HIS A 28 39.87 -1.22 -15.23
C HIS A 28 39.96 -1.68 -13.76
N TYR A 29 38.84 -2.05 -13.13
CA TYR A 29 38.85 -2.60 -11.78
C TYR A 29 39.66 -3.89 -11.67
N ALA A 30 39.63 -4.76 -12.68
CA ALA A 30 40.43 -5.98 -12.69
C ALA A 30 41.94 -5.69 -12.78
N ILE A 31 42.34 -4.67 -13.53
CA ILE A 31 43.74 -4.23 -13.61
C ILE A 31 44.18 -3.64 -12.27
N GLU A 32 43.38 -2.75 -11.70
CA GLU A 32 43.68 -2.09 -10.43
C GLU A 32 43.75 -3.10 -9.26
N LYS A 33 42.83 -4.08 -9.23
CA LYS A 33 42.87 -5.20 -8.27
C LYS A 33 44.15 -6.02 -8.36
N LYS A 34 44.65 -6.28 -9.57
CA LYS A 34 45.92 -7.01 -9.78
C LYS A 34 47.15 -6.21 -9.35
N GLN A 35 47.07 -4.88 -9.39
CA GLN A 35 48.16 -3.98 -9.05
C GLN A 35 48.16 -3.60 -7.56
N SER A 36 47.01 -3.70 -6.88
CA SER A 36 46.88 -3.40 -5.45
C SER A 36 47.31 -4.57 -4.57
N VAL A 37 48.05 -4.26 -3.51
CA VAL A 37 48.38 -5.19 -2.41
C VAL A 37 47.50 -4.97 -1.17
N ASP A 38 46.65 -3.94 -1.17
CA ASP A 38 45.75 -3.61 -0.06
C ASP A 38 44.41 -4.34 -0.21
N ALA A 39 44.12 -5.24 0.73
CA ALA A 39 42.87 -6.00 0.77
C ALA A 39 41.61 -5.11 0.86
N ASN A 40 41.68 -3.94 1.49
CA ASN A 40 40.55 -3.01 1.58
C ASN A 40 40.21 -2.41 0.22
N VAL A 41 41.23 -2.09 -0.59
CA VAL A 41 41.06 -1.59 -1.96
C VAL A 41 40.44 -2.70 -2.83
N ILE A 42 40.92 -3.93 -2.73
CA ILE A 42 40.39 -5.07 -3.48
C ILE A 42 38.91 -5.32 -3.13
N ASN A 43 38.56 -5.31 -1.84
CA ASN A 43 37.19 -5.49 -1.37
C ASN A 43 36.27 -4.38 -1.90
N ARG A 44 36.70 -3.11 -1.82
CA ARG A 44 35.92 -1.97 -2.33
C ARG A 44 35.70 -2.04 -3.83
N LEU A 45 36.75 -2.35 -4.61
CA LEU A 45 36.64 -2.50 -6.06
C LEU A 45 35.71 -3.68 -6.44
N THR A 46 35.66 -4.72 -5.62
CA THR A 46 34.74 -5.84 -5.82
C THR A 46 33.30 -5.43 -5.57
N GLN A 47 33.04 -4.74 -4.45
CA GLN A 47 31.73 -4.18 -4.14
C GLN A 47 31.24 -3.22 -5.25
N TRP A 48 32.08 -2.27 -5.69
CA TRP A 48 31.71 -1.36 -6.79
C TRP A 48 31.46 -2.08 -8.11
N GLN A 49 32.14 -3.21 -8.35
CA GLN A 49 31.90 -4.01 -9.54
C GLN A 49 30.50 -4.67 -9.51
N GLU A 50 30.10 -5.19 -8.35
CA GLU A 50 28.77 -5.79 -8.13
C GLU A 50 27.67 -4.72 -8.21
N GLU A 51 27.84 -3.59 -7.53
CA GLU A 51 26.89 -2.46 -7.56
C GLU A 51 26.72 -1.90 -8.98
N LEU A 52 27.80 -1.78 -9.76
CA LEU A 52 27.73 -1.33 -11.15
C LEU A 52 26.95 -2.30 -12.03
N ALA A 53 27.17 -3.61 -11.86
CA ALA A 53 26.45 -4.64 -12.61
C ALA A 53 24.96 -4.63 -12.28
N GLU A 54 24.61 -4.51 -11.00
CA GLU A 54 23.23 -4.40 -10.53
C GLU A 54 22.54 -3.16 -11.13
N HIS A 55 23.13 -1.97 -10.95
CA HIS A 55 22.57 -0.73 -11.49
C HIS A 55 22.44 -0.74 -13.02
N THR A 56 23.42 -1.31 -13.72
CA THR A 56 23.38 -1.44 -15.19
C THR A 56 22.24 -2.34 -15.63
N ASN A 57 22.08 -3.51 -15.01
CA ASN A 57 21.00 -4.43 -15.32
C ASN A 57 19.63 -3.82 -15.02
N SER A 58 19.47 -3.15 -13.88
CA SER A 58 18.24 -2.43 -13.55
C SER A 58 17.91 -1.34 -14.58
N LEU A 59 18.92 -0.56 -15.02
CA LEU A 59 18.71 0.49 -16.03
C LEU A 59 18.35 -0.08 -17.40
N ILE A 60 18.97 -1.20 -17.81
CA ILE A 60 18.63 -1.90 -19.05
C ILE A 60 17.18 -2.41 -18.98
N GLN A 61 16.80 -3.09 -17.91
CA GLN A 61 15.44 -3.59 -17.71
C GLN A 61 14.42 -2.45 -17.74
N PHE A 62 14.73 -1.31 -17.13
CA PHE A 62 13.88 -0.13 -17.16
C PHE A 62 13.66 0.38 -18.59
N MET A 63 14.69 0.42 -19.43
CA MET A 63 14.55 0.88 -20.82
C MET A 63 13.67 -0.05 -21.68
N GLU A 64 13.45 -1.31 -21.28
CA GLU A 64 12.55 -2.22 -22.00
C GLU A 64 11.08 -1.78 -21.93
N GLU A 65 10.70 -1.01 -20.91
CA GLU A 65 9.35 -0.45 -20.74
C GLU A 65 9.06 0.72 -21.69
N GLY A 66 10.11 1.32 -22.29
CA GLY A 66 10.02 2.48 -23.18
C GLY A 66 10.23 3.81 -22.47
N CYS A 67 10.65 4.83 -23.23
CA CYS A 67 11.04 6.14 -22.67
C CYS A 67 10.38 7.34 -23.38
N CYS A 68 9.15 7.18 -23.86
CA CYS A 68 8.46 8.16 -24.70
C CYS A 68 8.29 9.55 -24.04
N HIS A 69 8.12 9.60 -22.71
CA HIS A 69 7.99 10.86 -21.98
C HIS A 69 9.31 11.64 -21.98
N GLY A 70 10.42 10.98 -21.64
CA GLY A 70 11.77 11.55 -21.68
C GLY A 70 12.15 12.01 -23.09
N PHE A 71 11.90 11.20 -24.12
CA PHE A 71 12.11 11.60 -25.52
C PHE A 71 11.29 12.86 -25.89
N SER A 72 10.02 12.90 -25.50
CA SER A 72 9.12 14.02 -25.81
C SER A 72 9.54 15.32 -25.12
N ILE A 73 9.91 15.26 -23.83
CA ILE A 73 10.46 16.41 -23.09
C ILE A 73 11.75 16.90 -23.73
N CYS A 74 12.69 15.98 -23.99
CA CYS A 74 13.99 16.33 -24.57
C CYS A 74 13.81 17.02 -25.92
N ARG A 75 12.94 16.50 -26.80
CA ARG A 75 12.68 17.16 -28.08
C ARG A 75 12.08 18.55 -27.90
N GLY A 76 11.09 18.70 -27.01
CA GLY A 76 10.48 20.00 -26.71
C GLY A 76 11.49 21.01 -26.18
N ALA A 77 12.39 20.58 -25.28
CA ALA A 77 13.47 21.39 -24.74
C ALA A 77 14.50 21.78 -25.82
N MET A 78 14.88 20.82 -26.68
CA MET A 78 15.77 21.06 -27.82
C MET A 78 15.14 22.03 -28.82
N LYS A 79 13.81 22.02 -28.99
CA LYS A 79 13.09 23.02 -29.81
C LYS A 79 13.21 24.40 -29.21
N HIS A 80 12.94 24.55 -27.91
CA HIS A 80 13.11 25.83 -27.24
C HIS A 80 14.54 26.36 -27.36
N ALA A 81 15.53 25.48 -27.18
CA ALA A 81 16.95 25.84 -27.23
C ALA A 81 17.50 26.03 -28.66
N GLY A 82 16.75 25.67 -29.71
CA GLY A 82 17.20 25.76 -31.10
C GLY A 82 18.09 24.60 -31.58
N PHE A 83 18.09 23.47 -30.87
CA PHE A 83 18.96 22.31 -31.11
C PHE A 83 18.21 21.05 -31.59
N VAL A 84 16.99 21.17 -32.12
CA VAL A 84 16.21 20.02 -32.64
C VAL A 84 16.97 19.27 -33.72
N LEU A 85 17.65 19.99 -34.62
CA LEU A 85 18.39 19.35 -35.70
C LEU A 85 19.51 18.46 -35.17
N TRP A 86 20.21 18.90 -34.12
CA TRP A 86 21.23 18.10 -33.44
C TRP A 86 20.61 16.86 -32.80
N TRP A 87 19.51 17.05 -32.07
CA TRP A 87 18.80 15.96 -31.39
C TRP A 87 18.36 14.87 -32.36
N GLU A 88 17.69 15.24 -33.45
CA GLU A 88 17.18 14.29 -34.44
C GLU A 88 18.32 13.50 -35.12
N HIS A 89 19.44 14.15 -35.44
CA HIS A 89 20.61 13.45 -36.00
C HIS A 89 21.36 12.59 -34.98
N ALA A 90 21.36 12.99 -33.70
CA ALA A 90 21.93 12.20 -32.62
C ALA A 90 21.17 10.87 -32.48
N LEU A 91 19.83 10.92 -32.45
CA LEU A 91 18.99 9.72 -32.41
C LEU A 91 19.24 8.81 -33.62
N MET A 92 19.29 9.37 -34.83
CA MET A 92 19.61 8.59 -36.03
C MET A 92 20.98 7.93 -35.96
N SER A 93 22.00 8.64 -35.44
CA SER A 93 23.36 8.10 -35.31
C SER A 93 23.41 6.90 -34.35
N ILE A 94 22.59 6.94 -33.29
CA ILE A 94 22.45 5.81 -32.35
C ILE A 94 21.74 4.65 -33.03
N VAL A 95 20.63 4.87 -33.73
CA VAL A 95 19.87 3.82 -34.43
C VAL A 95 20.72 3.07 -35.45
N HIS A 96 21.56 3.79 -36.21
CA HIS A 96 22.40 3.21 -37.27
C HIS A 96 23.77 2.72 -36.78
N TRP A 97 23.98 2.63 -35.47
CA TRP A 97 25.24 2.15 -34.93
C TRP A 97 25.53 0.71 -35.38
N ASP A 98 26.74 0.46 -35.87
CA ASP A 98 27.21 -0.84 -36.37
C ASP A 98 27.48 -1.87 -35.26
N HIS A 99 27.19 -1.51 -34.00
CA HIS A 99 27.41 -2.31 -32.81
C HIS A 99 28.88 -2.64 -32.51
N GLN A 100 29.83 -1.97 -33.16
CA GLN A 100 31.25 -2.19 -32.95
C GLN A 100 31.82 -1.23 -31.89
N PRO A 101 32.54 -1.69 -30.86
CA PRO A 101 33.17 -0.81 -29.88
C PRO A 101 34.10 0.25 -30.51
N LYS A 102 34.77 -0.09 -31.61
CA LYS A 102 35.67 0.83 -32.32
C LYS A 102 34.94 2.01 -32.97
N SER A 103 33.67 1.86 -33.36
CA SER A 103 32.92 2.94 -33.99
C SER A 103 32.48 4.01 -32.98
N LEU A 104 32.35 3.66 -31.69
CA LEU A 104 32.06 4.59 -30.61
C LEU A 104 33.12 5.71 -30.52
N ARG A 105 34.40 5.38 -30.79
CA ARG A 105 35.52 6.32 -30.77
C ARG A 105 35.65 7.17 -32.05
N LYS A 106 34.85 6.91 -33.08
CA LYS A 106 34.90 7.69 -34.34
C LYS A 106 34.32 9.07 -34.10
N LYS A 107 34.98 10.09 -34.66
CA LYS A 107 34.44 11.45 -34.70
C LYS A 107 33.26 11.52 -35.65
N ILE A 108 32.17 12.14 -35.22
CA ILE A 108 30.94 12.35 -35.99
C ILE A 108 30.60 13.83 -36.10
N LYS A 109 30.12 14.21 -37.28
CA LYS A 109 29.62 15.56 -37.56
C LYS A 109 28.10 15.56 -37.48
N LEU A 110 27.58 16.01 -36.35
CA LEU A 110 26.16 16.31 -36.19
C LEU A 110 25.88 17.76 -36.60
N PRO A 111 24.88 18.03 -37.45
CA PRO A 111 24.45 19.39 -37.75
C PRO A 111 23.73 20.03 -36.56
N GLY A 112 23.60 21.36 -36.55
CA GLY A 112 22.91 22.09 -35.49
C GLY A 112 23.64 22.13 -34.15
N LYS A 113 24.97 21.92 -34.13
CA LYS A 113 25.80 22.09 -32.93
C LYS A 113 25.80 23.53 -32.43
N ARG A 114 26.01 23.71 -31.12
CA ARG A 114 26.10 25.04 -30.50
C ARG A 114 27.29 25.83 -31.05
N PRO A 115 27.14 27.13 -31.35
CA PRO A 115 28.26 27.97 -31.80
C PRO A 115 29.35 28.10 -30.72
N ASN A 116 28.95 28.23 -29.46
CA ASN A 116 29.83 28.47 -28.31
C ASN A 116 30.18 27.19 -27.55
N ARG A 117 30.51 26.14 -28.30
CA ARG A 117 30.83 24.84 -27.74
C ARG A 117 32.12 24.90 -26.91
N PRO A 118 32.20 24.27 -25.73
CA PRO A 118 33.47 24.09 -25.04
C PRO A 118 34.48 23.42 -25.97
N ILE A 119 35.71 23.98 -26.03
CA ILE A 119 36.78 23.50 -26.92
C ILE A 119 37.07 22.00 -26.72
N ASN A 120 36.84 21.49 -25.51
CA ASN A 120 37.12 20.12 -25.13
C ASN A 120 35.89 19.18 -25.20
N GLU A 121 34.73 19.65 -25.67
CA GLU A 121 33.56 18.77 -25.74
C GLU A 121 33.76 17.71 -26.85
N PRO A 122 33.70 16.40 -26.53
CA PRO A 122 34.07 15.35 -27.48
C PRO A 122 33.11 15.23 -28.68
N ASP A 123 33.65 14.91 -29.84
CA ASP A 123 32.89 14.71 -31.08
C ASP A 123 32.65 13.25 -31.44
N THR A 124 32.67 12.37 -30.45
CA THR A 124 32.59 10.92 -30.67
C THR A 124 31.15 10.43 -30.66
N LEU A 125 30.91 9.27 -31.29
CA LEU A 125 29.63 8.59 -31.19
C LEU A 125 29.33 8.20 -29.72
N GLU A 126 30.35 7.76 -28.99
CA GLU A 126 30.30 7.51 -27.54
C GLU A 126 29.70 8.68 -26.75
N TYR A 127 30.17 9.90 -27.00
CA TYR A 127 29.65 11.09 -26.34
C TYR A 127 28.17 11.32 -26.65
N VAL A 128 27.74 11.02 -27.86
CA VAL A 128 26.32 11.13 -28.24
C VAL A 128 25.47 10.10 -27.51
N PHE A 129 25.95 8.85 -27.37
CA PHE A 129 25.30 7.83 -26.56
C PHE A 129 25.14 8.27 -25.10
N GLU A 130 26.22 8.75 -24.48
CA GLU A 130 26.19 9.24 -23.09
C GLU A 130 25.20 10.39 -22.91
N ARG A 131 25.18 11.36 -23.83
CA ARG A 131 24.30 12.52 -23.73
C ARG A 131 22.84 12.16 -23.92
N VAL A 132 22.52 11.36 -24.94
CA VAL A 132 21.14 10.93 -25.19
C VAL A 132 20.63 10.07 -24.04
N LEU A 133 21.42 9.13 -23.54
CA LEU A 133 21.06 8.31 -22.38
C LEU A 133 20.75 9.19 -21.17
N ASN A 134 21.67 10.08 -20.79
CA ASN A 134 21.50 10.95 -19.63
C ASN A 134 20.25 11.84 -19.76
N TYR A 135 20.02 12.41 -20.94
CA TYR A 135 18.84 13.25 -21.18
C TYR A 135 17.53 12.47 -21.09
N VAL A 136 17.44 11.32 -21.75
CA VAL A 136 16.20 10.54 -21.76
C VAL A 136 15.88 10.01 -20.37
N ILE A 137 16.87 9.39 -19.69
CA ILE A 137 16.67 8.77 -18.38
C ILE A 137 16.33 9.81 -17.32
N ALA A 138 17.03 10.94 -17.27
CA ALA A 138 16.76 12.00 -16.30
C ALA A 138 15.37 12.63 -16.44
N ASN A 139 14.73 12.51 -17.61
CA ASN A 139 13.41 13.09 -17.89
C ASN A 139 12.27 12.04 -17.98
N GLN A 140 12.55 10.75 -17.73
CA GLN A 140 11.55 9.67 -17.77
C GLN A 140 11.02 9.29 -16.36
N ASP A 141 11.61 9.81 -15.28
CA ASP A 141 11.09 9.86 -13.88
C ASP A 141 11.00 8.57 -13.06
N TRP A 142 11.12 7.37 -13.63
CA TRP A 142 10.87 6.16 -12.84
C TRP A 142 12.12 5.61 -12.12
N PHE A 143 13.34 6.01 -12.45
CA PHE A 143 14.52 5.30 -11.92
C PHE A 143 14.95 5.86 -10.55
N PRO A 144 14.70 5.13 -9.43
CA PRO A 144 14.83 5.67 -8.06
C PRO A 144 16.27 6.03 -7.68
N HIS A 145 17.25 5.61 -8.48
CA HIS A 145 18.67 5.90 -8.25
C HIS A 145 19.15 7.22 -8.89
N PHE A 146 18.40 7.81 -9.83
CA PHE A 146 18.84 9.04 -10.54
C PHE A 146 18.03 10.29 -10.23
N VAL A 147 16.79 10.12 -9.74
CA VAL A 147 15.90 11.23 -9.41
C VAL A 147 15.67 11.22 -7.89
N PRO A 148 15.75 12.38 -7.21
CA PRO A 148 15.37 12.48 -5.79
C PRO A 148 14.02 11.80 -5.51
N HIS A 149 13.95 11.06 -4.40
CA HIS A 149 12.73 10.38 -4.00
C HIS A 149 11.56 11.38 -3.93
N GLY A 150 10.44 11.05 -4.60
CA GLY A 150 9.19 11.83 -4.55
C GLY A 150 8.97 12.80 -5.71
N ILE A 151 9.86 12.86 -6.70
CA ILE A 151 9.57 13.52 -7.99
C ILE A 151 8.81 12.52 -8.87
N GLU A 152 7.74 13.00 -9.51
CA GLU A 152 6.88 12.24 -10.42
C GLU A 152 6.84 12.91 -11.81
N GLN A 153 6.52 12.17 -12.88
CA GLN A 153 6.60 12.64 -14.28
C GLN A 153 5.76 13.91 -14.47
N LYS A 154 4.59 13.91 -13.82
CA LYS A 154 3.64 15.02 -13.84
C LYS A 154 4.14 16.27 -13.12
N LYS A 155 5.13 16.15 -12.23
CA LYS A 155 5.73 17.24 -11.45
C LYS A 155 7.03 17.76 -12.05
N LEU A 156 7.67 17.03 -12.97
CA LEU A 156 8.96 17.43 -13.54
C LEU A 156 8.93 18.83 -14.18
N LEU A 157 7.85 19.17 -14.88
CA LEU A 157 7.67 20.48 -15.52
C LEU A 157 6.91 21.51 -14.64
N GLN A 158 6.63 21.20 -13.37
CA GLN A 158 5.94 22.16 -12.50
C GLN A 158 6.88 23.29 -12.04
N PRO A 159 6.44 24.56 -12.12
CA PRO A 159 7.17 25.67 -11.52
C PRO A 159 7.11 25.56 -9.98
N PHE A 160 8.24 25.72 -9.29
CA PHE A 160 8.31 25.61 -7.82
C PHE A 160 8.40 26.99 -7.15
N GLU A 161 7.61 27.21 -6.09
CA GLU A 161 7.56 28.48 -5.34
C GLU A 161 8.77 28.69 -4.39
N GLN A 162 9.55 27.64 -4.09
CA GLN A 162 10.62 27.66 -3.06
C GLN A 162 12.04 27.38 -3.58
N LYS A 163 12.41 28.00 -4.72
CA LYS A 163 13.78 28.23 -5.23
C LYS A 163 14.51 27.17 -6.08
N GLN A 164 13.98 25.98 -6.37
CA GLN A 164 14.59 25.09 -7.37
C GLN A 164 13.52 24.42 -8.25
N SER A 165 13.69 24.57 -9.57
CA SER A 165 12.89 23.89 -10.59
C SER A 165 13.48 22.49 -10.79
N TYR A 166 12.66 21.45 -10.88
CA TYR A 166 13.16 20.10 -11.19
C TYR A 166 13.60 19.96 -12.65
N PHE A 167 13.13 20.87 -13.51
CA PHE A 167 13.56 20.97 -14.89
C PHE A 167 14.31 22.28 -15.14
N GLU A 168 15.57 22.15 -15.56
CA GLU A 168 16.42 23.28 -15.92
C GLU A 168 16.99 23.08 -17.32
N LEU A 169 16.89 24.12 -18.15
CA LEU A 169 17.41 24.10 -19.50
C LEU A 169 18.61 25.03 -19.62
N ALA A 170 19.80 24.44 -19.69
CA ALA A 170 21.03 25.16 -19.94
C ALA A 170 21.12 25.61 -21.42
N THR A 171 20.99 26.91 -21.64
CA THR A 171 21.13 27.56 -22.96
C THR A 171 22.36 28.44 -23.01
N ASP A 172 22.75 28.90 -24.20
CA ASP A 172 23.85 29.86 -24.36
C ASP A 172 23.54 31.23 -23.71
N GLN A 173 22.27 31.47 -23.35
CA GLN A 173 21.79 32.65 -22.63
C GLN A 173 21.71 32.44 -21.10
N GLY A 174 22.21 31.31 -20.59
CA GLY A 174 22.10 30.90 -19.20
C GLY A 174 21.07 29.79 -18.97
N VAL A 175 20.84 29.47 -17.69
CA VAL A 175 19.87 28.46 -17.25
C VAL A 175 18.46 29.04 -17.28
N LYS A 176 17.55 28.36 -17.98
CA LYS A 176 16.13 28.72 -18.02
C LYS A 176 15.32 27.69 -17.25
N THR A 177 14.36 28.17 -16.45
CA THR A 177 13.43 27.33 -15.68
C THR A 177 12.00 27.53 -16.18
N ILE A 178 11.12 26.57 -15.88
CA ILE A 178 9.69 26.73 -16.16
C ILE A 178 9.12 27.81 -15.22
N GLN A 179 8.40 28.76 -15.80
CA GLN A 179 7.78 29.89 -15.10
C GLN A 179 6.28 29.67 -14.88
N GLU A 180 5.62 28.99 -15.82
CA GLU A 180 4.18 28.69 -15.76
C GLU A 180 3.91 27.32 -16.38
N LEU A 181 2.92 26.62 -15.83
CA LEU A 181 2.44 25.35 -16.36
C LEU A 181 0.93 25.44 -16.55
N TYR A 182 0.47 25.11 -17.75
CA TYR A 182 -0.95 24.98 -18.08
C TYR A 182 -1.24 23.52 -18.39
N GLN A 183 -2.30 22.98 -17.79
CA GLN A 183 -2.65 21.59 -17.96
C GLN A 183 -4.16 21.40 -18.06
N VAL A 184 -4.56 20.51 -18.97
CA VAL A 184 -5.96 20.13 -19.19
C VAL A 184 -6.03 18.64 -19.49
N THR A 185 -6.96 17.94 -18.83
CA THR A 185 -7.03 16.48 -18.85
C THR A 185 -8.47 16.00 -18.91
N GLY A 186 -8.70 14.90 -19.63
CA GLY A 186 -9.99 14.23 -19.74
C GLY A 186 -10.17 13.60 -21.11
N TYR A 187 -11.41 13.33 -21.48
CA TYR A 187 -11.76 12.93 -22.84
C TYR A 187 -12.07 14.15 -23.72
N PHE A 188 -11.51 14.15 -24.93
CA PHE A 188 -11.61 15.25 -25.89
C PHE A 188 -12.28 14.79 -27.18
N THR A 189 -13.41 15.43 -27.49
CA THR A 189 -13.98 15.38 -28.84
C THR A 189 -13.09 16.16 -29.80
N TYR A 190 -13.24 15.88 -31.10
CA TYR A 190 -12.55 16.63 -32.15
C TYR A 190 -12.75 18.14 -32.01
N ALA A 191 -13.99 18.59 -31.82
CA ALA A 191 -14.34 20.01 -31.70
C ALA A 191 -13.65 20.67 -30.50
N ARG A 192 -13.58 19.96 -29.36
CA ARG A 192 -12.93 20.48 -28.15
C ARG A 192 -11.42 20.60 -28.33
N LEU A 193 -10.76 19.56 -28.84
CA LEU A 193 -9.33 19.62 -29.12
C LEU A 193 -9.02 20.70 -30.16
N ASN A 194 -9.83 20.81 -31.22
CA ASN A 194 -9.69 21.87 -32.22
C ASN A 194 -9.75 23.27 -31.60
N THR A 195 -10.72 23.52 -30.71
CA THR A 195 -10.87 24.81 -30.02
C THR A 195 -9.63 25.14 -29.17
N ILE A 196 -9.10 24.15 -28.45
CA ILE A 196 -7.87 24.32 -27.66
C ILE A 196 -6.68 24.63 -28.57
N LEU A 197 -6.50 23.86 -29.64
CA LEU A 197 -5.41 24.10 -30.57
C LEU A 197 -5.52 25.48 -31.24
N GLU A 198 -6.73 25.95 -31.59
CA GLU A 198 -6.97 27.31 -32.11
C GLU A 198 -6.53 28.42 -31.16
N GLN A 199 -6.86 28.29 -29.88
CA GLN A 199 -6.41 29.24 -28.84
C GLN A 199 -4.88 29.26 -28.74
N LEU A 200 -4.23 28.10 -28.93
CA LEU A 200 -2.78 27.99 -28.94
C LEU A 200 -2.14 28.54 -30.21
N GLU A 201 -2.80 28.46 -31.37
CA GLU A 201 -2.32 29.09 -32.62
C GLU A 201 -2.23 30.61 -32.49
N GLN A 202 -3.17 31.21 -31.78
CA GLN A 202 -3.19 32.65 -31.47
C GLN A 202 -2.02 33.03 -30.54
N ASN A 203 -1.55 32.08 -29.74
CA ASN A 203 -0.39 32.24 -28.86
C ASN A 203 0.92 31.99 -29.61
N ARG A 204 1.48 33.04 -30.22
CA ARG A 204 2.69 32.96 -31.06
C ARG A 204 4.01 32.68 -30.31
N SER A 205 3.97 32.26 -29.06
CA SER A 205 5.19 32.05 -28.27
C SER A 205 5.88 30.74 -28.68
N ASN A 206 7.14 30.82 -29.11
CA ASN A 206 8.00 29.64 -29.27
C ASN A 206 8.63 29.18 -27.94
N ASP A 207 8.28 29.84 -26.82
CA ASP A 207 8.93 29.66 -25.53
C ASP A 207 8.24 28.58 -24.65
N THR A 208 7.81 27.48 -25.26
CA THR A 208 7.02 26.44 -24.59
C THR A 208 7.47 25.01 -24.94
N ILE A 209 7.30 24.11 -23.98
CA ILE A 209 7.25 22.66 -24.19
C ILE A 209 5.78 22.26 -24.14
N MET A 210 5.27 21.70 -25.23
CA MET A 210 3.89 21.21 -25.31
C MET A 210 3.89 19.69 -25.49
N LEU A 211 3.33 19.01 -24.51
CA LEU A 211 3.23 17.55 -24.43
C LEU A 211 1.77 17.13 -24.44
N LEU A 212 1.48 16.08 -25.20
CA LEU A 212 0.19 15.39 -25.13
C LEU A 212 0.48 13.95 -24.73
N ARG A 213 -0.30 13.43 -23.78
CA ARG A 213 -0.11 12.05 -23.30
C ARG A 213 -1.42 11.38 -22.92
N ASN A 214 -1.43 10.05 -22.92
CA ASN A 214 -2.48 9.25 -22.29
C ASN A 214 -1.89 8.45 -21.10
N LEU A 215 -2.53 7.35 -20.68
CA LEU A 215 -2.02 6.54 -19.58
C LEU A 215 -0.66 5.88 -19.86
N HIS A 216 -0.32 5.65 -21.14
CA HIS A 216 0.75 4.75 -21.56
C HIS A 216 1.77 5.36 -22.52
N HIS A 217 1.47 6.51 -23.10
CA HIS A 217 2.29 7.10 -24.14
C HIS A 217 2.29 8.63 -24.07
N SER A 218 3.39 9.23 -24.50
CA SER A 218 3.60 10.67 -24.52
C SER A 218 4.20 11.06 -25.86
N ILE A 219 3.70 12.15 -26.43
CA ILE A 219 4.21 12.77 -27.66
C ILE A 219 4.49 14.25 -27.41
N GLN A 220 5.28 14.84 -28.29
CA GLN A 220 5.52 16.27 -28.31
C GLN A 220 4.84 16.89 -29.51
N VAL A 221 4.12 18.00 -29.29
CA VAL A 221 3.41 18.73 -30.35
C VAL A 221 3.90 20.17 -30.37
N ASP A 222 4.08 20.73 -31.57
CA ASP A 222 4.32 22.16 -31.72
C ASP A 222 3.54 22.79 -32.86
N HIS A 223 3.47 24.11 -32.85
CA HIS A 223 2.90 24.92 -33.92
C HIS A 223 3.91 26.01 -34.34
N LYS A 224 4.13 26.17 -35.64
CA LYS A 224 4.94 27.24 -36.23
C LYS A 224 4.40 27.59 -37.62
N LYS A 225 4.11 28.89 -37.85
CA LYS A 225 3.69 29.43 -39.16
C LYS A 225 2.57 28.61 -39.83
N SER A 226 1.48 28.35 -39.11
CA SER A 226 0.30 27.59 -39.59
C SER A 226 0.56 26.10 -39.87
N THR A 227 1.69 25.57 -39.43
CA THR A 227 2.04 24.14 -39.52
C THR A 227 2.17 23.57 -38.12
N TRP A 228 1.55 22.42 -37.89
CA TRP A 228 1.68 21.65 -36.67
C TRP A 228 2.72 20.55 -36.87
N THR A 229 3.66 20.41 -35.94
CA THR A 229 4.58 19.26 -35.92
C THR A 229 4.16 18.32 -34.81
N VAL A 230 3.95 17.06 -35.16
CA VAL A 230 3.74 15.97 -34.21
C VAL A 230 5.02 15.12 -34.20
N TYR A 231 5.58 14.93 -33.01
CA TYR A 231 6.71 14.03 -32.76
C TYR A 231 6.27 12.89 -31.87
N ASP A 232 6.56 11.67 -32.32
CA ASP A 232 6.42 10.44 -31.54
C ASP A 232 7.74 9.67 -31.59
N SER A 233 8.23 9.23 -30.43
CA SER A 233 9.43 8.39 -30.34
C SER A 233 9.23 7.00 -30.97
N ASN A 234 7.99 6.57 -31.22
CA ASN A 234 7.67 5.36 -31.97
C ASN A 234 7.60 5.55 -33.49
N TYR A 235 7.74 6.78 -34.00
CA TYR A 235 7.91 6.95 -35.43
C TYR A 235 9.21 6.31 -35.92
N HIS A 236 9.30 6.13 -37.23
CA HIS A 236 10.47 5.55 -37.85
C HIS A 236 11.65 6.56 -37.80
N HIS A 237 12.83 6.08 -37.40
CA HIS A 237 14.09 6.81 -37.23
C HIS A 237 15.12 6.46 -38.33
N GLY A 238 14.67 6.02 -39.50
CA GLY A 238 15.54 5.67 -40.63
C GLY A 238 16.00 6.91 -41.40
N ASP A 239 15.20 7.97 -41.36
CA ASP A 239 15.47 9.25 -42.00
C ASP A 239 14.82 10.38 -41.20
N LEU A 240 15.24 11.62 -41.43
CA LEU A 240 14.76 12.77 -40.67
C LEU A 240 13.28 13.10 -40.92
N ILE A 241 12.76 12.78 -42.12
CA ILE A 241 11.39 13.12 -42.52
C ILE A 241 10.43 12.21 -41.76
N SER A 242 10.82 10.97 -41.47
CA SER A 242 10.00 10.03 -40.72
C SER A 242 9.94 10.30 -39.21
N LEU A 243 10.90 11.06 -38.64
CA LEU A 243 10.92 11.39 -37.20
C LEU A 243 9.75 12.28 -36.75
N THR A 244 9.18 13.08 -37.64
CA THR A 244 8.07 13.98 -37.32
C THR A 244 7.09 14.12 -38.47
N LYS A 245 5.82 14.36 -38.14
CA LYS A 245 4.82 14.72 -39.14
C LYS A 245 4.52 16.20 -39.07
N LYS A 246 4.75 16.90 -40.18
CA LYS A 246 4.34 18.30 -40.37
C LYS A 246 2.99 18.34 -41.06
N LEU A 247 1.97 18.82 -40.36
CA LEU A 247 0.57 18.62 -40.69
C LEU A 247 -0.20 19.94 -40.60
N LYS A 248 -1.31 20.03 -41.35
CA LYS A 248 -2.35 21.03 -41.07
C LYS A 248 -3.08 20.65 -39.78
N LYS A 249 -3.69 21.62 -39.08
CA LYS A 249 -4.37 21.41 -37.79
C LYS A 249 -5.30 20.19 -37.78
N ASP A 250 -6.19 20.08 -38.76
CA ASP A 250 -7.14 18.95 -38.84
C ASP A 250 -6.45 17.59 -38.94
N GLN A 251 -5.35 17.52 -39.69
CA GLN A 251 -4.55 16.31 -39.83
C GLN A 251 -3.77 16.02 -38.55
N ALA A 252 -3.26 17.06 -37.88
CA ALA A 252 -2.58 16.92 -36.59
C ALA A 252 -3.51 16.36 -35.51
N ILE A 253 -4.76 16.84 -35.44
CA ILE A 253 -5.77 16.30 -34.50
C ILE A 253 -6.02 14.81 -34.76
N LYS A 254 -6.21 14.43 -36.02
CA LYS A 254 -6.41 13.01 -36.40
C LYS A 254 -5.19 12.17 -36.05
N GLU A 255 -3.99 12.68 -36.26
CA GLU A 255 -2.75 12.00 -35.89
C GLU A 255 -2.64 11.83 -34.37
N ILE A 256 -2.90 12.89 -33.59
CA ILE A 256 -2.91 12.86 -32.12
C ILE A 256 -3.87 11.77 -31.62
N PHE A 257 -5.11 11.74 -32.12
CA PHE A 257 -6.08 10.71 -31.75
C PHE A 257 -5.69 9.31 -32.22
N THR A 258 -4.96 9.19 -33.33
CA THR A 258 -4.43 7.90 -33.80
C THR A 258 -3.39 7.36 -32.83
N LEU A 259 -2.53 8.24 -32.29
CA LEU A 259 -1.43 7.86 -31.41
C LEU A 259 -1.85 7.68 -29.95
N LEU A 260 -2.73 8.54 -29.45
CA LEU A 260 -3.07 8.61 -28.02
C LEU A 260 -4.51 8.20 -27.70
N GLY A 261 -5.39 8.11 -28.69
CA GLY A 261 -6.84 8.09 -28.45
C GLY A 261 -7.39 9.46 -28.06
N GLN A 262 -8.63 9.48 -27.57
CA GLN A 262 -9.34 10.73 -27.23
C GLN A 262 -9.20 11.10 -25.75
N THR A 263 -8.78 10.15 -24.92
CA THR A 263 -8.48 10.38 -23.51
C THR A 263 -7.02 10.82 -23.37
N LEU A 264 -6.80 12.10 -23.03
CA LEU A 264 -5.46 12.67 -23.01
C LEU A 264 -5.28 13.76 -21.95
N THR A 265 -4.03 14.05 -21.64
CA THR A 265 -3.56 15.20 -20.89
C THR A 265 -2.75 16.07 -21.83
N ILE A 266 -3.11 17.36 -21.94
CA ILE A 266 -2.33 18.38 -22.65
C ILE A 266 -1.59 19.19 -21.59
N THR A 267 -0.27 19.23 -21.69
CA THR A 267 0.61 19.99 -20.79
C THR A 267 1.37 21.02 -21.60
N ILE A 268 1.38 22.27 -21.14
CA ILE A 268 2.10 23.37 -21.76
C ILE A 268 2.95 24.05 -20.69
N ALA A 269 4.24 23.77 -20.72
CA ALA A 269 5.21 24.36 -19.82
C ALA A 269 5.87 25.56 -20.50
N CYS A 270 5.84 26.72 -19.87
CA CYS A 270 6.31 27.99 -20.43
C CYS A 270 7.57 28.47 -19.72
N PHE A 271 8.59 28.85 -20.48
CA PHE A 271 9.82 29.46 -19.92
C PHE A 271 9.69 30.96 -19.62
N LYS A 272 8.54 31.55 -19.97
CA LYS A 272 8.18 32.94 -19.69
C LYS A 272 6.72 33.00 -19.27
N LYS A 273 6.38 33.95 -18.40
CA LYS A 273 4.99 34.22 -18.04
C LYS A 273 4.17 34.60 -19.27
N SER A 274 3.10 33.87 -19.55
CA SER A 274 2.21 34.05 -20.69
C SER A 274 0.87 34.59 -20.22
N LYS A 275 0.46 35.75 -20.72
CA LYS A 275 -0.85 36.34 -20.35
C LYS A 275 -2.03 35.75 -21.14
N HIS A 276 -1.79 34.81 -22.04
CA HIS A 276 -2.75 34.50 -23.12
C HIS A 276 -3.18 33.03 -23.17
N ILE A 277 -2.59 32.13 -22.38
CA ILE A 277 -3.00 30.72 -22.38
C ILE A 277 -4.12 30.56 -21.36
N ASN A 278 -5.33 30.27 -21.83
CA ASN A 278 -6.46 29.91 -20.98
C ASN A 278 -6.95 28.51 -21.36
N LEU A 279 -6.50 27.50 -20.62
CA LEU A 279 -7.00 26.12 -20.76
C LEU A 279 -8.15 25.85 -19.80
N SER A 280 -9.16 26.72 -19.76
CA SER A 280 -10.32 26.52 -18.89
C SER A 280 -11.09 25.27 -19.31
N ILE A 281 -11.32 24.38 -18.37
CA ILE A 281 -12.21 23.23 -18.52
C ILE A 281 -13.54 23.60 -17.90
N ASP A 282 -14.60 23.44 -18.68
CA ASP A 282 -15.93 23.29 -18.12
C ASP A 282 -16.08 21.87 -17.52
N TYR A 283 -15.98 21.78 -16.20
CA TYR A 283 -16.11 20.52 -15.44
C TYR A 283 -17.54 19.98 -15.39
N SER A 284 -18.55 20.76 -15.78
CA SER A 284 -19.93 20.28 -15.94
C SER A 284 -20.11 19.40 -17.19
N CYS A 285 -19.11 19.37 -18.08
CA CYS A 285 -19.12 18.61 -19.31
C CYS A 285 -18.94 17.10 -19.03
N ILE A 286 -20.05 16.35 -19.11
CA ILE A 286 -20.09 14.88 -18.95
C ILE A 286 -19.07 14.17 -19.85
N ASP A 287 -18.82 14.70 -21.05
CA ASP A 287 -17.88 14.09 -21.99
C ASP A 287 -16.47 13.94 -21.42
N LEU A 288 -16.07 14.76 -20.43
CA LEU A 288 -14.76 14.62 -19.76
C LEU A 288 -14.55 13.25 -19.11
N LEU A 289 -15.64 12.59 -18.72
CA LEU A 289 -15.65 11.33 -17.97
C LEU A 289 -15.78 10.10 -18.89
N LYS A 290 -15.85 10.30 -20.20
CA LYS A 290 -15.84 9.19 -21.18
C LYS A 290 -14.47 8.51 -21.19
N GLU A 291 -14.48 7.24 -21.63
CA GLU A 291 -13.29 6.38 -21.66
C GLU A 291 -12.46 6.45 -20.35
N GLU A 292 -11.15 6.65 -20.42
CA GLU A 292 -10.26 6.67 -19.25
C GLU A 292 -10.11 8.11 -18.67
N GLY A 293 -11.09 8.98 -18.94
CA GLY A 293 -11.02 10.41 -18.63
C GLY A 293 -10.86 10.69 -17.14
N LEU A 294 -11.66 10.01 -16.31
CA LEU A 294 -11.55 10.13 -14.85
C LEU A 294 -10.19 9.61 -14.35
N HIS A 295 -9.67 8.51 -14.90
CA HIS A 295 -8.37 7.95 -14.52
C HIS A 295 -7.26 8.97 -14.71
N LEU A 296 -7.20 9.60 -15.90
CA LEU A 296 -6.22 10.64 -16.14
C LEU A 296 -6.43 11.87 -15.26
N ILE A 297 -7.68 12.30 -15.03
CA ILE A 297 -7.94 13.45 -14.15
C ILE A 297 -7.43 13.16 -12.74
N CYS A 298 -7.73 11.98 -12.18
CA CYS A 298 -7.26 11.60 -10.84
C CYS A 298 -5.74 11.53 -10.75
N ARG A 299 -5.08 11.05 -11.82
CA ARG A 299 -3.62 10.91 -11.86
C ARG A 299 -2.90 12.24 -12.06
N ASP A 300 -3.39 13.06 -12.98
CA ASP A 300 -2.60 14.16 -13.54
C ASP A 300 -3.06 15.54 -13.02
N MET A 301 -4.31 15.71 -12.61
CA MET A 301 -4.86 17.01 -12.20
C MET A 301 -4.80 17.21 -10.67
N PRO A 302 -4.80 18.47 -10.19
CA PRO A 302 -4.87 18.74 -8.76
C PRO A 302 -6.20 18.26 -8.16
N SER A 303 -6.20 17.97 -6.86
CA SER A 303 -7.38 17.50 -6.12
C SER A 303 -8.57 18.46 -6.20
N THR A 304 -8.33 19.76 -6.41
CA THR A 304 -9.38 20.77 -6.66
C THR A 304 -10.20 20.47 -7.92
N SER A 305 -9.59 19.97 -8.99
CA SER A 305 -10.28 19.55 -10.21
C SER A 305 -11.23 18.36 -9.95
N ILE A 306 -10.78 17.39 -9.16
CA ILE A 306 -11.60 16.23 -8.78
C ILE A 306 -12.76 16.69 -7.89
N MET A 307 -12.51 17.62 -6.97
CA MET A 307 -13.56 18.21 -6.14
C MET A 307 -14.61 18.94 -6.96
N HIS A 308 -14.24 19.62 -8.04
CA HIS A 308 -15.23 20.21 -8.95
C HIS A 308 -16.12 19.13 -9.58
N LEU A 309 -15.59 17.97 -9.99
CA LEU A 309 -16.40 16.86 -10.51
C LEU A 309 -17.40 16.36 -9.46
N ILE A 310 -16.97 16.21 -8.20
CA ILE A 310 -17.84 15.81 -7.09
C ILE A 310 -18.98 16.82 -6.90
N HIS A 311 -18.68 18.12 -6.87
CA HIS A 311 -19.70 19.16 -6.73
C HIS A 311 -20.66 19.23 -7.93
N GLU A 312 -20.20 18.92 -9.15
CA GLU A 312 -21.09 18.85 -10.31
C GLU A 312 -22.01 17.62 -10.26
N ALA A 313 -21.55 16.51 -9.67
CA ALA A 313 -22.41 15.35 -9.41
C ALA A 313 -23.53 15.66 -8.40
N GLU A 314 -23.28 16.52 -7.40
CA GLU A 314 -24.32 16.99 -6.47
C GLU A 314 -25.43 17.78 -7.18
N LYS A 315 -25.08 18.54 -8.23
CA LYS A 315 -26.00 19.46 -8.90
C LYS A 315 -26.80 18.80 -10.03
N SER A 316 -26.24 17.80 -10.70
CA SER A 316 -26.80 17.24 -11.92
C SER A 316 -26.90 15.71 -11.87
N PRO A 317 -28.13 15.15 -11.83
CA PRO A 317 -28.33 13.70 -11.82
C PRO A 317 -27.69 12.98 -13.02
N ALA A 318 -27.73 13.62 -14.21
CA ALA A 318 -27.11 13.06 -15.41
C ALA A 318 -25.58 13.00 -15.28
N PHE A 319 -24.98 14.05 -14.71
CA PHE A 319 -23.55 14.07 -14.43
C PHE A 319 -23.17 13.04 -13.37
N TYR A 320 -23.97 12.91 -12.32
CA TYR A 320 -23.74 11.95 -11.25
C TYR A 320 -23.72 10.51 -11.79
N ILE A 321 -24.66 10.14 -12.65
CA ILE A 321 -24.67 8.81 -13.30
C ILE A 321 -23.38 8.59 -14.10
N ALA A 322 -22.99 9.56 -14.93
CA ALA A 322 -21.76 9.46 -15.71
C ALA A 322 -20.50 9.39 -14.84
N PHE A 323 -20.50 10.08 -13.69
CA PHE A 323 -19.43 10.04 -12.71
C PHE A 323 -19.31 8.66 -12.07
N ILE A 324 -20.43 8.05 -11.66
CA ILE A 324 -20.45 6.66 -11.15
C ILE A 324 -19.95 5.67 -12.21
N ASP A 325 -20.41 5.80 -13.45
CA ASP A 325 -19.97 4.95 -14.55
C ASP A 325 -18.46 5.07 -14.79
N SER A 326 -17.90 6.28 -14.67
CA SER A 326 -16.47 6.52 -14.79
C SER A 326 -15.66 5.97 -13.61
N LEU A 327 -16.20 6.01 -12.38
CA LEU A 327 -15.60 5.38 -11.20
C LEU A 327 -15.59 3.85 -11.33
N ALA A 328 -16.61 3.25 -11.93
CA ALA A 328 -16.72 1.81 -12.15
C ALA A 328 -15.87 1.28 -13.30
N ARG A 329 -15.60 2.13 -14.31
CA ARG A 329 -14.87 1.74 -15.51
C ARG A 329 -13.43 1.36 -15.18
N LYS A 330 -12.96 0.28 -15.81
CA LYS A 330 -11.58 -0.20 -15.69
C LYS A 330 -10.74 0.25 -16.88
N ASP A 331 -9.50 0.62 -16.62
CA ASP A 331 -8.50 0.90 -17.66
C ASP A 331 -7.88 -0.40 -18.22
N ARG A 332 -6.92 -0.27 -19.14
CA ARG A 332 -6.18 -1.41 -19.72
C ARG A 332 -5.37 -2.22 -18.71
N LEU A 333 -5.02 -1.61 -17.58
CA LEU A 333 -4.35 -2.28 -16.47
C LEU A 333 -5.35 -2.85 -15.46
N ASN A 334 -6.66 -2.81 -15.75
CA ASN A 334 -7.73 -3.31 -14.88
C ASN A 334 -7.90 -2.51 -13.57
N TRP A 335 -7.43 -1.26 -13.52
CA TRP A 335 -7.70 -0.31 -12.43
C TRP A 335 -9.04 0.39 -12.66
N SER A 336 -9.93 0.34 -11.67
CA SER A 336 -11.18 1.12 -11.70
C SER A 336 -10.90 2.61 -11.46
N GLY A 337 -11.75 3.49 -11.96
CA GLY A 337 -11.63 4.94 -11.66
C GLY A 337 -11.66 5.22 -10.15
N LEU A 338 -12.45 4.44 -9.38
CA LEU A 338 -12.46 4.51 -7.92
C LEU A 338 -11.11 4.06 -7.31
N ALA A 339 -10.48 2.99 -7.82
CA ALA A 339 -9.17 2.56 -7.33
C ALA A 339 -8.10 3.63 -7.61
N VAL A 340 -8.12 4.27 -8.78
CA VAL A 340 -7.21 5.37 -9.10
C VAL A 340 -7.46 6.59 -8.20
N LEU A 341 -8.73 6.90 -7.88
CA LEU A 341 -9.07 7.96 -6.92
C LEU A 341 -8.52 7.66 -5.51
N ILE A 342 -8.67 6.41 -5.03
CA ILE A 342 -8.15 5.98 -3.73
C ILE A 342 -6.62 6.12 -3.69
N ASP A 343 -5.93 5.77 -4.78
CA ASP A 343 -4.47 5.82 -4.85
C ASP A 343 -3.93 7.27 -4.89
N HIS A 344 -4.53 8.14 -5.71
CA HIS A 344 -3.99 9.48 -5.95
C HIS A 344 -4.63 10.62 -5.15
N ALA A 345 -5.88 10.46 -4.68
CA ALA A 345 -6.57 11.47 -3.90
C ALA A 345 -7.45 10.87 -2.78
N PRO A 346 -6.88 10.04 -1.88
CA PRO A 346 -7.65 9.36 -0.83
C PRO A 346 -8.37 10.33 0.13
N HIS A 347 -7.81 11.52 0.35
CA HIS A 347 -8.42 12.56 1.20
C HIS A 347 -9.76 13.09 0.64
N LEU A 348 -10.10 12.80 -0.62
CA LEU A 348 -11.37 13.17 -1.23
C LEU A 348 -12.48 12.13 -1.03
N LEU A 349 -12.15 10.93 -0.54
CA LEU A 349 -13.12 9.85 -0.31
C LEU A 349 -14.27 10.25 0.62
N PRO A 350 -14.08 11.04 1.70
CA PRO A 350 -15.19 11.49 2.52
C PRO A 350 -16.27 12.24 1.72
N TYR A 351 -15.89 13.11 0.79
CA TYR A 351 -16.84 13.83 -0.07
C TYR A 351 -17.57 12.91 -1.04
N LEU A 352 -16.88 11.89 -1.57
CA LEU A 352 -17.53 10.84 -2.35
C LEU A 352 -18.52 10.03 -1.51
N TYR A 353 -18.22 9.79 -0.24
CA TYR A 353 -19.15 9.11 0.67
C TYR A 353 -20.34 9.98 1.05
N GLU A 354 -20.18 11.31 1.19
CA GLU A 354 -21.33 12.21 1.35
C GLU A 354 -22.32 12.11 0.18
N LEU A 355 -21.84 12.07 -1.07
CA LEU A 355 -22.70 11.81 -2.25
C LEU A 355 -23.49 10.50 -2.12
N ALA A 356 -22.87 9.48 -1.54
CA ALA A 356 -23.52 8.19 -1.33
C ALA A 356 -24.54 8.21 -0.19
N LYS A 357 -24.52 9.20 0.73
CA LYS A 357 -25.41 9.23 1.90
C LYS A 357 -26.86 9.56 1.60
N ASP A 358 -27.12 10.27 0.50
CA ASP A 358 -28.49 10.63 0.10
C ASP A 358 -29.40 9.40 0.05
N SER A 359 -30.71 9.65 0.24
CA SER A 359 -31.75 8.62 0.46
C SER A 359 -31.54 7.38 -0.41
N SER A 360 -31.70 6.19 0.19
CA SER A 360 -31.59 4.90 -0.51
C SER A 360 -32.51 4.77 -1.74
N ASP A 361 -33.51 5.64 -1.86
CA ASP A 361 -34.44 5.70 -2.98
C ASP A 361 -33.91 6.53 -4.16
N PHE A 362 -32.89 7.36 -3.95
CA PHE A 362 -32.22 8.07 -5.03
C PHE A 362 -31.26 7.14 -5.77
N LEU A 363 -31.63 6.78 -7.01
CA LEU A 363 -30.96 5.77 -7.81
C LEU A 363 -29.43 5.97 -7.92
N PRO A 364 -28.90 7.18 -8.19
CA PRO A 364 -27.45 7.41 -8.27
C PRO A 364 -26.71 7.08 -6.96
N SER A 365 -27.19 7.54 -5.80
CA SER A 365 -26.53 7.24 -4.51
C SER A 365 -26.55 5.76 -4.20
N ARG A 366 -27.64 5.06 -4.54
CA ARG A 366 -27.70 3.60 -4.45
C ARG A 366 -26.67 2.91 -5.37
N MET A 367 -26.53 3.36 -6.62
CA MET A 367 -25.53 2.83 -7.56
C MET A 367 -24.11 3.06 -7.04
N LEU A 368 -23.82 4.24 -6.49
CA LEU A 368 -22.52 4.55 -5.90
C LEU A 368 -22.22 3.65 -4.70
N ARG A 369 -23.19 3.40 -3.81
CA ARG A 369 -23.03 2.45 -2.69
C ARG A 369 -22.72 1.04 -3.18
N ILE A 370 -23.43 0.56 -4.20
CA ILE A 370 -23.16 -0.77 -4.79
C ILE A 370 -21.73 -0.83 -5.33
N LEU A 371 -21.31 0.20 -6.07
CA LEU A 371 -19.94 0.30 -6.58
C LEU A 371 -18.89 0.26 -5.46
N ILE A 372 -19.07 1.06 -4.40
CA ILE A 372 -18.17 1.07 -3.23
C ILE A 372 -18.10 -0.33 -2.60
N ILE A 373 -19.24 -0.98 -2.36
CA ILE A 373 -19.31 -2.32 -1.77
C ILE A 373 -18.57 -3.35 -2.61
N ASP A 374 -18.73 -3.29 -3.93
CA ASP A 374 -18.11 -4.25 -4.84
C ASP A 374 -16.61 -3.96 -5.00
N ALA A 375 -16.18 -2.69 -4.93
CA ALA A 375 -14.78 -2.29 -4.93
C ALA A 375 -14.04 -2.79 -3.68
N LEU A 376 -14.61 -2.70 -2.48
CA LEU A 376 -13.95 -3.17 -1.25
C LEU A 376 -13.49 -4.64 -1.27
N LYS A 377 -14.03 -5.47 -2.19
CA LYS A 377 -13.71 -6.89 -2.34
C LYS A 377 -12.78 -7.18 -3.52
N GLN A 378 -12.69 -6.27 -4.48
CA GLN A 378 -11.90 -6.50 -5.67
C GLN A 378 -10.42 -6.44 -5.29
N LYS A 379 -9.59 -7.12 -6.08
CA LYS A 379 -8.14 -6.99 -5.97
C LYS A 379 -7.69 -6.21 -7.17
N ASN A 380 -6.89 -5.18 -6.94
CA ASN A 380 -6.18 -4.50 -7.99
C ASN A 380 -5.06 -5.40 -8.57
N PRO A 381 -4.40 -4.99 -9.66
CA PRO A 381 -3.32 -5.77 -10.27
C PRO A 381 -2.13 -6.07 -9.34
N ALA A 382 -1.91 -5.24 -8.32
CA ALA A 382 -0.89 -5.50 -7.30
C ALA A 382 -1.31 -6.61 -6.30
N GLY A 383 -2.54 -7.12 -6.40
CA GLY A 383 -3.09 -8.17 -5.55
C GLY A 383 -3.65 -7.65 -4.21
N MET A 384 -3.76 -6.33 -4.05
CA MET A 384 -4.32 -5.68 -2.86
C MET A 384 -5.78 -5.33 -3.10
N THR A 385 -6.61 -5.46 -2.06
CA THR A 385 -7.98 -4.97 -2.11
C THR A 385 -8.07 -3.46 -1.90
N GLU A 386 -9.11 -2.80 -2.43
CA GLU A 386 -9.35 -1.39 -2.18
C GLU A 386 -9.51 -1.10 -0.67
N PHE A 387 -10.09 -2.04 0.09
CA PHE A 387 -10.14 -1.97 1.55
C PHE A 387 -8.73 -1.93 2.18
N GLU A 388 -7.79 -2.77 1.70
CA GLU A 388 -6.40 -2.75 2.17
C GLU A 388 -5.72 -1.40 1.90
N TYR A 389 -5.97 -0.80 0.73
CA TYR A 389 -5.45 0.52 0.39
C TYR A 389 -5.96 1.60 1.33
N ILE A 390 -7.28 1.66 1.54
CA ILE A 390 -7.90 2.66 2.42
C ILE A 390 -7.35 2.52 3.85
N VAL A 391 -7.25 1.30 4.38
CA VAL A 391 -6.75 1.09 5.75
C VAL A 391 -5.28 1.52 5.90
N ARG A 392 -4.44 1.29 4.89
CA ARG A 392 -3.00 1.61 4.96
C ARG A 392 -2.70 3.09 4.73
N TYR A 393 -3.36 3.70 3.75
CA TYR A 393 -2.98 5.01 3.24
C TYR A 393 -3.99 6.11 3.55
N ALA A 394 -5.21 5.75 3.96
CA ALA A 394 -6.30 6.69 4.22
C ALA A 394 -7.17 6.28 5.43
N PRO A 395 -6.59 5.85 6.57
CA PRO A 395 -7.35 5.27 7.67
C PRO A 395 -8.42 6.22 8.23
N ASP A 396 -8.17 7.52 8.20
CA ASP A 396 -9.10 8.55 8.72
C ASP A 396 -10.41 8.64 7.91
N THR A 397 -10.43 8.12 6.68
CA THR A 397 -11.62 8.11 5.81
C THR A 397 -12.61 7.00 6.17
N LEU A 398 -12.20 6.01 6.97
CA LEU A 398 -13.01 4.84 7.31
C LEU A 398 -14.26 5.22 8.12
N SER A 399 -14.18 6.24 8.98
CA SER A 399 -15.35 6.71 9.72
C SER A 399 -16.45 7.23 8.78
N ALA A 400 -16.07 8.00 7.76
CA ALA A 400 -17.00 8.46 6.73
C ALA A 400 -17.60 7.29 5.92
N LEU A 401 -16.81 6.25 5.64
CA LEU A 401 -17.32 5.02 5.01
C LEU A 401 -18.35 4.30 5.90
N PHE A 402 -18.11 4.22 7.22
CA PHE A 402 -19.03 3.54 8.14
C PHE A 402 -20.35 4.28 8.33
N GLN A 403 -20.38 5.59 8.09
CA GLN A 403 -21.62 6.36 8.08
C GLN A 403 -22.58 5.96 6.93
N LEU A 404 -22.12 5.18 5.94
CA LEU A 404 -22.97 4.55 4.92
C LEU A 404 -23.65 3.25 5.42
N ILE A 405 -23.34 2.78 6.63
CA ILE A 405 -24.01 1.65 7.26
C ILE A 405 -25.32 2.15 7.88
N ASP A 406 -26.42 1.79 7.26
CA ASP A 406 -27.78 2.12 7.69
C ASP A 406 -28.72 0.90 7.52
N PRO A 407 -30.01 1.00 7.93
CA PRO A 407 -30.96 -0.10 7.81
C PRO A 407 -31.32 -0.51 6.36
N SER A 408 -30.88 0.20 5.33
CA SER A 408 -31.17 -0.13 3.92
C SER A 408 -30.51 -1.44 3.49
N LYS A 409 -30.97 -2.01 2.37
CA LYS A 409 -30.38 -3.25 1.83
C LYS A 409 -28.89 -3.09 1.54
N GLU A 410 -28.51 -1.97 0.94
CA GLU A 410 -27.13 -1.64 0.59
C GLU A 410 -26.29 -1.35 1.85
N GLY A 411 -26.82 -0.60 2.84
CA GLY A 411 -26.14 -0.37 4.12
C GLY A 411 -25.84 -1.67 4.87
N LYS A 412 -26.81 -2.59 4.93
CA LYS A 412 -26.62 -3.95 5.47
C LYS A 412 -25.58 -4.76 4.69
N LYS A 413 -25.62 -4.71 3.35
CA LYS A 413 -24.63 -5.38 2.48
C LYS A 413 -23.22 -4.81 2.67
N LEU A 414 -23.08 -3.51 2.91
CA LEU A 414 -21.81 -2.86 3.24
C LEU A 414 -21.25 -3.37 4.56
N CYS A 415 -22.06 -3.40 5.63
CA CYS A 415 -21.63 -3.93 6.93
C CYS A 415 -21.14 -5.38 6.84
N ILE A 416 -21.90 -6.25 6.14
CA ILE A 416 -21.49 -7.65 5.90
C ILE A 416 -20.20 -7.72 5.07
N THR A 417 -20.05 -6.84 4.08
CA THR A 417 -18.85 -6.77 3.25
C THR A 417 -17.63 -6.41 4.09
N LEU A 418 -17.72 -5.39 4.93
CA LEU A 418 -16.66 -4.98 5.85
C LEU A 418 -16.32 -6.10 6.84
N ALA A 419 -17.31 -6.80 7.40
CA ALA A 419 -17.07 -7.95 8.26
C ALA A 419 -16.28 -9.06 7.53
N ASN A 420 -16.61 -9.32 6.26
CA ASN A 420 -15.90 -10.30 5.45
C ASN A 420 -14.48 -9.85 5.06
N THR A 421 -14.23 -8.56 4.80
CA THR A 421 -12.88 -8.07 4.48
C THR A 421 -11.94 -8.21 5.69
N LEU A 422 -12.44 -8.12 6.93
CA LEU A 422 -11.64 -8.37 8.14
C LEU A 422 -11.01 -9.78 8.19
N MET A 423 -11.65 -10.79 7.60
CA MET A 423 -11.16 -12.18 7.59
C MET A 423 -10.40 -12.56 6.31
N GLN A 424 -10.45 -11.75 5.25
CA GLN A 424 -9.73 -12.01 4.01
C GLN A 424 -8.22 -11.82 4.22
N LYS A 425 -7.42 -12.77 3.72
CA LYS A 425 -5.96 -12.67 3.74
C LYS A 425 -5.48 -11.82 2.57
N THR A 426 -4.65 -10.84 2.92
CA THR A 426 -3.86 -10.03 2.00
C THR A 426 -2.71 -10.85 1.40
N ARG A 427 -2.02 -10.29 0.40
CA ARG A 427 -0.80 -10.87 -0.17
C ARG A 427 0.31 -11.09 0.87
N LEU A 428 0.34 -10.27 1.94
CA LEU A 428 1.31 -10.38 3.03
C LEU A 428 0.85 -11.33 4.15
N HIS A 429 -0.12 -12.21 3.87
CA HIS A 429 -0.73 -13.15 4.81
C HIS A 429 -1.41 -12.53 6.05
N GLN A 430 -1.40 -11.20 6.20
CA GLN A 430 -2.20 -10.45 7.18
C GLN A 430 -3.68 -10.50 6.79
N THR A 431 -4.61 -10.45 7.75
CA THR A 431 -6.03 -10.22 7.43
C THR A 431 -6.42 -8.75 7.56
N GLY A 432 -7.59 -8.36 7.05
CA GLY A 432 -8.12 -7.00 7.25
C GLY A 432 -8.18 -6.58 8.73
N LEU A 433 -8.44 -7.53 9.65
CA LEU A 433 -8.37 -7.29 11.09
C LEU A 433 -6.96 -6.91 11.57
N HIS A 434 -5.92 -7.59 11.07
CA HIS A 434 -4.53 -7.27 11.42
C HIS A 434 -4.20 -5.84 10.96
N LEU A 435 -4.61 -5.49 9.74
CA LEU A 435 -4.37 -4.16 9.18
C LEU A 435 -5.09 -3.06 9.96
N MET A 436 -6.39 -3.24 10.22
CA MET A 436 -7.17 -2.23 10.95
C MET A 436 -6.69 -2.09 12.39
N ALA A 437 -6.32 -3.17 13.06
CA ALA A 437 -5.80 -3.09 14.43
C ALA A 437 -4.53 -2.22 14.49
N TYR A 438 -3.66 -2.33 13.49
CA TYR A 438 -2.40 -1.59 13.43
C TYR A 438 -2.56 -0.15 12.90
N HIS A 439 -3.27 0.03 11.79
CA HIS A 439 -3.34 1.31 11.08
C HIS A 439 -4.56 2.17 11.46
N ALA A 440 -5.66 1.57 11.91
CA ALA A 440 -6.93 2.26 12.14
C ALA A 440 -7.68 1.75 13.39
N PRO A 441 -7.04 1.72 14.59
CA PRO A 441 -7.61 1.11 15.78
C PRO A 441 -8.93 1.77 16.24
N ALA A 442 -9.05 3.10 16.11
CA ALA A 442 -10.27 3.82 16.45
C ALA A 442 -11.43 3.49 15.49
N ALA A 443 -11.15 3.42 14.19
CA ALA A 443 -12.13 3.02 13.17
C ALA A 443 -12.59 1.56 13.40
N LEU A 444 -11.68 0.67 13.80
CA LEU A 444 -12.04 -0.70 14.15
C LEU A 444 -13.00 -0.77 15.33
N GLU A 445 -12.77 0.04 16.37
CA GLU A 445 -13.71 0.14 17.48
C GLU A 445 -15.09 0.63 17.02
N GLU A 446 -15.13 1.64 16.15
CA GLU A 446 -16.36 2.18 15.56
C GLU A 446 -17.14 1.11 14.77
N LEU A 447 -16.46 0.36 13.89
CA LEU A 447 -17.06 -0.73 13.12
C LEU A 447 -17.67 -1.81 14.02
N LEU A 448 -16.99 -2.16 15.12
CA LEU A 448 -17.50 -3.10 16.11
C LEU A 448 -18.73 -2.55 16.85
N ARG A 449 -18.97 -1.23 16.86
CA ARG A 449 -20.22 -0.68 17.39
C ARG A 449 -21.40 -1.00 16.48
N TYR A 450 -21.21 -0.88 15.17
CA TYR A 450 -22.24 -1.24 14.18
C TYR A 450 -22.62 -2.72 14.27
N PHE A 451 -21.65 -3.63 14.48
CA PHE A 451 -21.93 -5.06 14.66
C PHE A 451 -22.81 -5.37 15.88
N ALA A 452 -22.75 -4.52 16.91
CA ALA A 452 -23.52 -4.70 18.15
C ALA A 452 -24.96 -4.17 18.05
N ASN A 453 -25.20 -3.18 17.19
CA ASN A 453 -26.42 -2.38 17.21
C ASN A 453 -27.57 -2.98 16.38
N ASP A 454 -27.27 -3.78 15.34
CA ASP A 454 -28.29 -4.44 14.52
C ASP A 454 -28.28 -5.96 14.77
N SER A 455 -29.29 -6.45 15.49
CA SER A 455 -29.44 -7.88 15.82
C SER A 455 -29.58 -8.77 14.59
N SER A 456 -30.07 -8.24 13.45
CA SER A 456 -30.19 -8.98 12.19
C SER A 456 -28.85 -9.21 11.50
N LEU A 457 -27.87 -8.33 11.76
CA LEU A 457 -26.51 -8.43 11.20
C LEU A 457 -25.52 -9.06 12.18
N ALA A 458 -25.81 -8.99 13.47
CA ALA A 458 -24.94 -9.46 14.54
C ALA A 458 -24.44 -10.88 14.27
N ASN A 459 -25.30 -11.79 13.82
CA ASN A 459 -24.90 -13.19 13.61
C ASN A 459 -23.85 -13.33 12.49
N ILE A 460 -24.11 -12.72 11.34
CA ILE A 460 -23.23 -12.80 10.17
C ILE A 460 -21.90 -12.08 10.45
N CYS A 461 -21.97 -10.87 11.01
CA CYS A 461 -20.79 -10.06 11.28
C CYS A 461 -19.94 -10.65 12.40
N CYS A 462 -20.55 -11.15 13.49
CA CYS A 462 -19.83 -11.82 14.57
C CYS A 462 -19.17 -13.11 14.08
N ALA A 463 -19.79 -13.87 13.18
CA ALA A 463 -19.19 -15.07 12.60
C ALA A 463 -17.94 -14.76 11.76
N ALA A 464 -18.04 -13.79 10.84
CA ALA A 464 -16.90 -13.34 10.05
C ALA A 464 -15.77 -12.79 10.94
N PHE A 465 -16.13 -12.01 11.96
CA PHE A 465 -15.19 -11.45 12.92
C PHE A 465 -14.52 -12.54 13.79
N ALA A 466 -15.26 -13.53 14.29
CA ALA A 466 -14.71 -14.68 15.00
C ALA A 466 -13.66 -15.43 14.17
N LEU A 467 -13.91 -15.61 12.87
CA LEU A 467 -12.93 -16.22 11.96
C LEU A 467 -11.69 -15.33 11.79
N ALA A 468 -11.86 -14.00 11.75
CA ALA A 468 -10.74 -13.06 11.68
C ALA A 468 -9.86 -13.11 12.95
N LEU A 469 -10.46 -13.20 14.14
CA LEU A 469 -9.73 -13.31 15.42
C LEU A 469 -8.76 -14.49 15.46
N ILE A 470 -9.16 -15.63 14.88
CA ILE A 470 -8.44 -16.90 14.94
C ILE A 470 -7.33 -17.00 13.87
N LYS A 471 -7.46 -16.28 12.76
CA LYS A 471 -6.51 -16.35 11.64
C LYS A 471 -5.17 -15.77 12.06
N GLN A 472 -4.09 -16.48 11.72
CA GLN A 472 -2.71 -16.06 11.94
C GLN A 472 -2.10 -15.43 10.69
N ASP A 473 -1.26 -14.41 10.89
CA ASP A 473 -0.42 -13.79 9.88
C ASP A 473 0.85 -14.59 9.58
N ALA A 474 1.78 -14.01 8.81
CA ALA A 474 3.06 -14.62 8.46
C ALA A 474 3.98 -14.88 9.67
N PHE A 475 3.75 -14.20 10.80
CA PHE A 475 4.52 -14.34 12.03
C PHE A 475 3.81 -15.24 13.06
N ASN A 476 2.80 -16.00 12.62
CA ASN A 476 1.94 -16.81 13.47
C ASN A 476 1.18 -16.01 14.55
N GLN A 477 1.04 -14.69 14.38
CA GLN A 477 0.26 -13.86 15.30
C GLN A 477 -1.19 -13.84 14.85
N SER A 478 -2.11 -14.14 15.76
CA SER A 478 -3.55 -14.12 15.51
C SER A 478 -4.10 -12.70 15.49
N GLY A 479 -5.27 -12.53 14.88
CA GLY A 479 -6.03 -11.28 14.95
C GLY A 479 -6.30 -10.83 16.41
N LEU A 480 -6.50 -11.78 17.33
CA LEU A 480 -6.65 -11.47 18.75
C LEU A 480 -5.39 -10.83 19.36
N ARG A 481 -4.20 -11.33 19.00
CA ARG A 481 -2.93 -10.75 19.44
C ARG A 481 -2.72 -9.35 18.88
N GLN A 482 -3.05 -9.14 17.62
CA GLN A 482 -2.98 -7.80 17.02
C GLN A 482 -3.90 -6.80 17.74
N LEU A 483 -5.15 -7.19 18.04
CA LEU A 483 -6.07 -6.37 18.82
C LEU A 483 -5.51 -6.02 20.21
N THR A 484 -4.98 -7.02 20.90
CA THR A 484 -4.42 -6.84 22.24
C THR A 484 -3.22 -5.88 22.23
N THR A 485 -2.44 -5.90 21.16
CA THR A 485 -1.20 -5.12 21.05
C THR A 485 -1.47 -3.69 20.56
N TYR A 486 -2.31 -3.53 19.54
CA TYR A 486 -2.44 -2.26 18.82
C TYR A 486 -3.82 -1.60 18.95
N ALA A 487 -4.87 -2.34 19.32
CA ALA A 487 -6.24 -1.82 19.40
C ALA A 487 -6.97 -2.25 20.69
N PRO A 488 -6.45 -1.89 21.89
CA PRO A 488 -7.01 -2.36 23.16
C PRO A 488 -8.46 -1.93 23.38
N GLN A 489 -8.86 -0.74 22.92
CA GLN A 489 -10.26 -0.29 23.01
C GLN A 489 -11.20 -1.14 22.13
N ALA A 490 -10.75 -1.51 20.93
CA ALA A 490 -11.48 -2.44 20.09
C ALA A 490 -11.60 -3.82 20.77
N LEU A 491 -10.55 -4.30 21.45
CA LEU A 491 -10.61 -5.56 22.22
C LEU A 491 -11.66 -5.51 23.34
N ILE A 492 -11.77 -4.40 24.06
CA ILE A 492 -12.82 -4.22 25.08
C ILE A 492 -14.21 -4.33 24.43
N ARG A 493 -14.40 -3.77 23.23
CA ARG A 493 -15.64 -3.89 22.46
C ARG A 493 -15.91 -5.34 22.05
N VAL A 494 -14.88 -6.10 21.66
CA VAL A 494 -14.99 -7.55 21.39
C VAL A 494 -15.49 -8.29 22.62
N PHE A 495 -14.96 -7.98 23.81
CA PHE A 495 -15.43 -8.63 25.03
C PHE A 495 -16.88 -8.29 25.36
N LYS A 496 -17.32 -7.05 25.13
CA LYS A 496 -18.73 -6.65 25.27
C LYS A 496 -19.62 -7.41 24.29
N LEU A 497 -19.20 -7.56 23.03
CA LEU A 497 -19.91 -8.41 22.05
C LEU A 497 -19.97 -9.86 22.53
N ALA A 498 -18.88 -10.40 23.05
CA ALA A 498 -18.84 -11.74 23.63
C ALA A 498 -19.68 -11.87 24.92
N LEU A 499 -20.12 -10.78 25.56
CA LEU A 499 -21.06 -10.85 26.67
C LEU A 499 -22.52 -10.84 26.19
N TYR A 500 -22.84 -9.89 25.32
CA TYR A 500 -24.22 -9.47 25.09
C TYR A 500 -24.76 -9.84 23.70
N SER A 501 -23.92 -10.24 22.75
CA SER A 501 -24.36 -10.63 21.40
C SER A 501 -25.17 -11.93 21.42
N PRO A 502 -26.15 -12.10 20.52
CA PRO A 502 -26.79 -13.41 20.27
C PRO A 502 -25.77 -14.53 20.01
N GLU A 503 -24.67 -14.20 19.30
CA GLU A 503 -23.57 -15.14 18.98
C GLU A 503 -22.42 -15.11 20.00
N LYS A 504 -22.70 -14.76 21.25
CA LYS A 504 -21.68 -14.68 22.33
C LYS A 504 -20.84 -15.96 22.45
N THR A 505 -21.46 -17.13 22.31
CA THR A 505 -20.78 -18.43 22.40
C THR A 505 -19.75 -18.61 21.27
N LEU A 506 -20.07 -18.18 20.06
CA LEU A 506 -19.17 -18.24 18.90
C LEU A 506 -17.93 -17.38 19.13
N LEU A 507 -18.11 -16.14 19.62
CA LEU A 507 -17.01 -15.23 19.92
C LEU A 507 -16.15 -15.74 21.08
N ARG A 508 -16.74 -16.25 22.17
CA ARG A 508 -16.00 -16.84 23.30
C ARG A 508 -15.15 -18.02 22.87
N ASN A 509 -15.71 -18.92 22.06
CA ASN A 509 -14.97 -20.05 21.49
C ASN A 509 -13.85 -19.57 20.55
N ALA A 510 -14.10 -18.55 19.72
CA ALA A 510 -13.07 -17.98 18.85
C ALA A 510 -11.90 -17.37 19.63
N ILE A 511 -12.19 -16.63 20.71
CA ILE A 511 -11.17 -16.10 21.62
C ILE A 511 -10.34 -17.25 22.23
N ALA A 512 -11.00 -18.29 22.73
CA ALA A 512 -10.32 -19.46 23.28
C ALA A 512 -9.41 -20.17 22.27
N ILE A 513 -9.87 -20.33 21.02
CA ILE A 513 -9.07 -20.92 19.95
C ILE A 513 -7.87 -20.04 19.62
N ALA A 514 -8.04 -18.72 19.52
CA ALA A 514 -6.94 -17.80 19.24
C ALA A 514 -5.87 -17.85 20.34
N ILE A 515 -6.27 -17.80 21.62
CA ILE A 515 -5.35 -17.94 22.77
C ILE A 515 -4.55 -19.25 22.69
N SER A 516 -5.23 -20.36 22.38
CA SER A 516 -4.61 -21.69 22.28
C SER A 516 -3.56 -21.77 21.16
N ARG A 517 -3.71 -20.97 20.09
CA ARG A 517 -2.80 -20.96 18.94
C ARG A 517 -1.57 -20.08 19.10
N GLU A 518 -1.63 -19.07 19.96
CA GLU A 518 -0.51 -18.14 20.18
C GLU A 518 0.71 -18.82 20.79
N ASN A 519 0.50 -19.83 21.64
CA ASN A 519 1.55 -20.55 22.39
C ASN A 519 2.59 -19.60 23.04
N ASP A 520 2.19 -18.38 23.37
CA ASP A 520 3.02 -17.35 23.98
C ASP A 520 2.47 -17.08 25.40
N PRO A 521 3.01 -17.77 26.42
CA PRO A 521 2.55 -17.60 27.78
C PRO A 521 2.90 -16.22 28.33
N VAL A 522 3.89 -15.51 27.77
CA VAL A 522 4.29 -14.16 28.22
C VAL A 522 3.27 -13.12 27.74
N TRP A 523 2.86 -13.19 26.47
CA TRP A 523 1.82 -12.33 25.92
C TRP A 523 0.47 -12.54 26.62
N LEU A 524 0.04 -13.80 26.78
CA LEU A 524 -1.24 -14.11 27.45
C LEU A 524 -1.25 -13.51 28.86
N ARG A 525 -0.14 -13.72 29.57
CA ARG A 525 0.08 -13.29 30.94
C ARG A 525 0.14 -11.78 31.12
N SER A 526 0.89 -11.09 30.26
CA SER A 526 1.29 -9.69 30.50
C SER A 526 0.42 -8.68 29.75
N CYS A 527 -0.25 -9.13 28.67
CA CYS A 527 -1.05 -8.24 27.82
C CYS A 527 -2.53 -8.61 27.89
N PHE A 528 -2.89 -9.87 27.62
CA PHE A 528 -4.31 -10.24 27.44
C PHE A 528 -5.07 -10.40 28.76
N MET A 529 -4.53 -11.16 29.73
CA MET A 529 -5.23 -11.44 30.99
C MET A 529 -5.52 -10.21 31.84
N PRO A 530 -4.61 -9.22 31.99
CA PRO A 530 -4.91 -7.99 32.71
C PRO A 530 -6.13 -7.27 32.12
N MET A 531 -6.19 -7.13 30.79
CA MET A 531 -7.32 -6.50 30.10
C MET A 531 -8.64 -7.25 30.31
N LEU A 532 -8.59 -8.58 30.25
CA LEU A 532 -9.78 -9.41 30.45
C LEU A 532 -10.33 -9.27 31.89
N VAL A 533 -9.44 -9.25 32.88
CA VAL A 533 -9.80 -9.13 34.30
C VAL A 533 -10.37 -7.75 34.61
N GLU A 534 -9.79 -6.70 34.04
CA GLU A 534 -10.20 -5.32 34.30
C GLU A 534 -11.55 -4.97 33.68
N HIS A 535 -11.83 -5.44 32.46
CA HIS A 535 -12.99 -4.97 31.72
C HIS A 535 -14.15 -5.97 31.63
N THR A 536 -13.86 -7.27 31.67
CA THR A 536 -14.87 -8.26 31.25
C THR A 536 -14.66 -9.65 31.84
N LEU A 537 -14.47 -9.74 33.16
CA LEU A 537 -14.13 -11.00 33.82
C LEU A 537 -15.21 -12.10 33.66
N ASP A 538 -16.47 -11.72 33.41
CA ASP A 538 -17.60 -12.65 33.28
C ASP A 538 -17.52 -13.63 32.10
N ILE A 539 -16.73 -13.35 31.05
CA ILE A 539 -16.52 -14.30 29.94
C ILE A 539 -15.41 -15.33 30.22
N LEU A 540 -14.62 -15.14 31.28
CA LEU A 540 -13.45 -15.98 31.56
C LEU A 540 -13.78 -17.47 31.80
N PRO A 541 -14.84 -17.85 32.55
CA PRO A 541 -15.18 -19.27 32.72
C PRO A 541 -15.42 -20.00 31.40
N ASP A 542 -16.12 -19.36 30.47
CA ASP A 542 -16.39 -19.91 29.14
C ASP A 542 -15.13 -20.02 28.28
N ILE A 543 -14.25 -19.01 28.35
CA ILE A 543 -12.94 -19.08 27.66
C ILE A 543 -12.15 -20.28 28.20
N VAL A 544 -12.09 -20.45 29.53
CA VAL A 544 -11.43 -21.61 30.16
C VAL A 544 -12.06 -22.91 29.69
N PHE A 545 -13.39 -23.02 29.72
CA PHE A 545 -14.11 -24.20 29.25
C PHE A 545 -13.76 -24.55 27.80
N PHE A 546 -13.84 -23.60 26.87
CA PHE A 546 -13.52 -23.84 25.46
C PHE A 546 -12.03 -24.15 25.24
N MET A 547 -11.12 -23.51 25.95
CA MET A 547 -9.69 -23.84 25.87
C MET A 547 -9.43 -25.29 26.26
N LEU A 548 -10.00 -25.75 27.38
CA LEU A 548 -9.81 -27.11 27.88
C LEU A 548 -10.48 -28.16 26.98
N GLN A 549 -11.67 -27.87 26.43
CA GLN A 549 -12.33 -28.74 25.46
C GLN A 549 -11.52 -28.95 24.17
N LYS A 550 -10.81 -27.92 23.71
CA LYS A 550 -10.04 -27.98 22.46
C LYS A 550 -8.74 -28.74 22.59
N ASN A 551 -7.99 -28.49 23.66
CA ASN A 551 -6.78 -29.23 23.97
C ASN A 551 -6.59 -29.26 25.50
N PRO A 552 -6.64 -30.43 26.15
CA PRO A 552 -6.38 -30.54 27.58
C PRO A 552 -5.00 -30.00 28.01
N ASP A 553 -4.03 -29.96 27.09
CA ASP A 553 -2.67 -29.44 27.36
C ASP A 553 -2.64 -27.91 27.48
N ASN A 554 -3.69 -27.20 27.04
CA ASN A 554 -3.87 -25.76 27.27
C ASN A 554 -3.93 -25.40 28.76
N LEU A 555 -4.13 -26.40 29.64
CA LEU A 555 -4.07 -26.21 31.07
C LEU A 555 -2.74 -25.58 31.52
N HIS A 556 -1.60 -25.89 30.88
CA HIS A 556 -0.31 -25.29 31.26
C HIS A 556 -0.33 -23.76 31.05
N GLN A 557 -0.86 -23.35 29.90
CA GLN A 557 -1.00 -21.95 29.50
C GLN A 557 -1.91 -21.19 30.47
N LEU A 558 -3.04 -21.79 30.85
CA LEU A 558 -3.99 -21.24 31.83
C LEU A 558 -3.38 -21.12 33.23
N LEU A 559 -2.72 -22.17 33.73
CA LEU A 559 -2.09 -22.15 35.05
C LEU A 559 -0.97 -21.10 35.12
N SER A 560 -0.16 -21.00 34.07
CA SER A 560 0.88 -19.98 33.95
C SER A 560 0.28 -18.57 34.04
N ALA A 561 -0.75 -18.31 33.23
CA ALA A 561 -1.48 -17.03 33.18
C ALA A 561 -2.12 -16.63 34.53
N PHE A 562 -2.71 -17.58 35.26
CA PHE A 562 -3.30 -17.33 36.58
C PHE A 562 -2.30 -17.08 37.69
N SER A 563 -1.06 -17.51 37.50
CA SER A 563 -0.04 -17.51 38.55
C SER A 563 0.80 -16.23 38.59
N LEU A 564 0.73 -15.35 37.59
CA LEU A 564 1.55 -14.14 37.51
C LEU A 564 1.05 -13.05 38.45
N GLN A 565 1.95 -12.51 39.27
CA GLN A 565 1.78 -11.31 40.09
C GLN A 565 1.91 -10.02 39.27
N ASP A 566 1.00 -9.08 39.46
CA ASP A 566 1.14 -7.71 38.96
C ASP A 566 2.14 -6.88 39.80
N ASP A 567 2.25 -5.59 39.50
CA ASP A 567 3.08 -4.64 40.24
C ASP A 567 2.68 -4.51 41.73
N GLN A 568 1.45 -4.90 42.08
CA GLN A 568 0.97 -4.99 43.46
C GLN A 568 1.26 -6.36 44.11
N SER A 569 2.09 -7.19 43.48
CA SER A 569 2.38 -8.55 43.91
C SER A 569 1.15 -9.48 44.00
N LYS A 570 0.04 -9.13 43.33
CA LYS A 570 -1.21 -9.90 43.32
C LYS A 570 -1.37 -10.68 42.03
N THR A 571 -1.68 -11.97 42.13
CA THR A 571 -1.96 -12.76 40.93
C THR A 571 -3.33 -12.52 40.33
N THR A 572 -3.48 -12.81 39.04
CA THR A 572 -4.79 -12.86 38.39
C THR A 572 -5.76 -13.74 39.17
N TRP A 573 -5.34 -14.92 39.62
CA TRP A 573 -6.18 -15.78 40.48
C TRP A 573 -6.60 -15.10 41.78
N GLN A 574 -5.70 -14.38 42.44
CA GLN A 574 -5.98 -13.68 43.68
C GLN A 574 -6.96 -12.52 43.47
N LYS A 575 -6.81 -11.78 42.37
CA LYS A 575 -7.75 -10.72 41.98
C LYS A 575 -9.16 -11.29 41.77
N ILE A 576 -9.26 -12.42 41.07
CA ILE A 576 -10.54 -13.11 40.84
C ILE A 576 -11.13 -13.61 42.17
N HIS A 577 -10.32 -14.22 43.04
CA HIS A 577 -10.79 -14.72 44.33
C HIS A 577 -11.40 -13.62 45.21
N VAL A 578 -10.72 -12.47 45.30
CA VAL A 578 -11.12 -11.34 46.14
C VAL A 578 -12.32 -10.59 45.56
N GLY A 579 -12.33 -10.35 44.24
CA GLY A 579 -13.39 -9.56 43.60
C GLY A 579 -14.61 -10.36 43.17
N HIS A 580 -14.44 -11.62 42.77
CA HIS A 580 -15.44 -12.39 42.02
C HIS A 580 -15.43 -13.90 42.35
N PRO A 581 -15.78 -14.30 43.59
CA PRO A 581 -15.71 -15.70 44.04
C PRO A 581 -16.63 -16.65 43.24
N THR A 582 -17.73 -16.16 42.67
CA THR A 582 -18.63 -16.95 41.81
C THR A 582 -17.96 -17.36 40.51
N ILE A 583 -17.21 -16.45 39.88
CA ILE A 583 -16.43 -16.71 38.66
C ILE A 583 -15.32 -17.72 38.95
N GLN A 584 -14.62 -17.56 40.08
CA GLN A 584 -13.61 -18.51 40.52
C GLN A 584 -14.18 -19.94 40.65
N ARG A 585 -15.36 -20.07 41.26
CA ARG A 585 -16.04 -21.36 41.42
C ARG A 585 -16.39 -21.96 40.05
N ALA A 586 -16.89 -21.17 39.11
CA ALA A 586 -17.19 -21.64 37.76
C ALA A 586 -15.94 -22.15 37.03
N ILE A 587 -14.81 -21.45 37.14
CA ILE A 587 -13.53 -21.90 36.59
C ILE A 587 -13.09 -23.24 37.22
N LEU A 588 -13.21 -23.38 38.54
CA LEU A 588 -12.87 -24.63 39.23
C LEU A 588 -13.76 -25.80 38.79
N VAL A 589 -15.05 -25.57 38.49
CA VAL A 589 -15.95 -26.59 37.95
C VAL A 589 -15.44 -27.10 36.60
N HIS A 590 -15.09 -26.21 35.68
CA HIS A 590 -14.56 -26.63 34.37
C HIS A 590 -13.21 -27.34 34.46
N LEU A 591 -12.34 -26.89 35.37
CA LEU A 591 -11.07 -27.58 35.64
C LEU A 591 -11.29 -28.99 36.21
N THR A 592 -12.27 -29.14 37.13
CA THR A 592 -12.66 -30.44 37.70
C THR A 592 -13.17 -31.38 36.62
N GLN A 593 -14.11 -30.93 35.79
CA GLN A 593 -14.64 -31.71 34.66
C GLN A 593 -13.54 -32.14 33.69
N ASN A 594 -12.58 -31.26 33.40
CA ASN A 594 -11.45 -31.60 32.54
C ASN A 594 -10.56 -32.69 33.16
N PHE A 595 -10.29 -32.63 34.46
CA PHE A 595 -9.54 -33.67 35.16
C PHE A 595 -10.31 -35.00 35.23
N GLU A 596 -11.62 -34.99 35.45
CA GLU A 596 -12.44 -36.21 35.47
C GLU A 596 -12.39 -36.97 34.14
N ASN A 597 -12.18 -36.26 33.02
CA ASN A 597 -12.03 -36.85 31.69
C ASN A 597 -10.60 -37.35 31.38
N MET A 598 -9.62 -37.15 32.27
CA MET A 598 -8.24 -37.60 32.08
C MET A 598 -8.03 -39.03 32.60
N ASN A 599 -7.12 -39.77 31.96
CA ASN A 599 -6.64 -41.04 32.50
C ASN A 599 -5.67 -40.83 33.69
N ASN A 600 -5.40 -41.89 34.45
CA ASN A 600 -4.57 -41.82 35.65
C ASN A 600 -3.14 -41.32 35.37
N GLU A 601 -2.56 -41.66 34.22
CA GLU A 601 -1.23 -41.20 33.82
C GLU A 601 -1.18 -39.68 33.67
N LYS A 602 -2.15 -39.09 32.95
CA LYS A 602 -2.25 -37.63 32.79
C LYS A 602 -2.57 -36.93 34.10
N LEU A 603 -3.42 -37.52 34.95
CA LEU A 603 -3.72 -36.98 36.29
C LEU A 603 -2.48 -36.94 37.19
N LEU A 604 -1.67 -38.00 37.18
CA LEU A 604 -0.41 -38.05 37.92
C LEU A 604 0.60 -37.02 37.37
N HIS A 605 0.73 -36.92 36.05
CA HIS A 605 1.55 -35.90 35.41
C HIS A 605 1.16 -34.48 35.85
N TRP A 606 -0.13 -34.12 35.78
CA TRP A 606 -0.61 -32.81 36.20
C TRP A 606 -0.44 -32.55 37.69
N ARG A 607 -0.59 -33.59 38.54
CA ARG A 607 -0.29 -33.49 39.96
C ARG A 607 1.17 -33.11 40.20
N GLU A 608 2.10 -33.72 39.47
CA GLU A 608 3.53 -33.37 39.54
C GLU A 608 3.79 -31.95 39.02
N GLU A 609 3.22 -31.56 37.88
CA GLU A 609 3.38 -30.22 37.31
C GLU A 609 2.84 -29.12 38.24
N ILE A 610 1.67 -29.32 38.86
CA ILE A 610 1.11 -28.37 39.83
C ILE A 610 1.99 -28.28 41.09
N ILE A 611 2.60 -29.38 41.53
CA ILE A 611 3.60 -29.37 42.61
C ILE A 611 4.86 -28.60 42.19
N LYS A 612 5.34 -28.76 40.95
CA LYS A 612 6.50 -28.01 40.43
C LYS A 612 6.22 -26.50 40.40
N ILE A 613 5.04 -26.08 39.93
CA ILE A 613 4.61 -24.67 39.96
C ILE A 613 4.65 -24.10 41.39
N ARG A 614 4.29 -24.92 42.39
CA ARG A 614 4.38 -24.57 43.81
C ARG A 614 5.83 -24.44 44.31
N LEU A 615 6.75 -25.27 43.81
CA LEU A 615 8.14 -25.36 44.27
C LEU A 615 9.06 -24.30 43.64
N VAL A 616 8.94 -24.05 42.33
CA VAL A 616 9.77 -23.05 41.61
C VAL A 616 9.64 -21.65 42.22
N LYS A 617 8.46 -21.30 42.76
CA LYS A 617 8.24 -20.00 43.42
C LYS A 617 8.75 -19.92 44.86
N LYS A 618 8.83 -21.04 45.57
CA LYS A 618 9.40 -21.07 46.94
C LYS A 618 10.89 -20.70 46.92
N ASN A 619 11.59 -20.97 45.82
CA ASN A 619 13.00 -20.61 45.62
C ASN A 619 13.21 -19.16 45.13
N GLN A 620 12.23 -18.54 44.46
CA GLN A 620 12.27 -17.11 44.08
C GLN A 620 11.85 -16.17 45.22
N GLN A 621 11.15 -16.67 46.24
CA GLN A 621 10.57 -15.89 47.35
C GLN A 621 11.45 -15.82 48.62
N ASN A 622 12.70 -16.29 48.59
CA ASN A 622 13.61 -16.16 49.74
C ASN A 622 14.09 -14.72 50.03
N SER A 623 13.51 -13.69 49.40
CA SER A 623 13.91 -12.28 49.57
C SER A 623 12.84 -11.32 50.12
N PHE A 624 11.56 -11.67 50.30
CA PHE A 624 10.58 -10.77 50.95
C PHE A 624 9.51 -11.52 51.75
N LEU A 625 9.38 -11.19 53.04
CA LEU A 625 8.74 -12.00 54.09
C LEU A 625 7.25 -11.72 54.37
N PHE A 626 6.54 -10.97 53.52
CA PHE A 626 5.13 -10.62 53.77
C PHE A 626 4.28 -10.68 52.51
N PHE A 627 3.81 -11.85 52.08
CA PHE A 627 2.60 -12.04 51.22
C PHE A 627 2.32 -13.56 51.05
N GLN A 628 1.83 -14.24 52.09
CA GLN A 628 1.84 -15.71 52.17
C GLN A 628 0.49 -16.44 52.10
N HIS A 629 -0.65 -15.80 51.80
CA HIS A 629 -1.94 -16.49 51.98
C HIS A 629 -2.70 -16.93 50.72
N SER A 630 -2.70 -16.21 49.60
CA SER A 630 -3.69 -16.48 48.54
C SER A 630 -3.19 -17.19 47.26
N GLN A 631 -1.87 -17.29 47.02
CA GLN A 631 -1.34 -18.12 45.91
C GLN A 631 -1.35 -19.61 46.26
N THR A 632 -1.25 -19.91 47.56
CA THR A 632 -1.45 -21.23 48.14
C THR A 632 -2.83 -21.81 47.85
N ASP A 633 -3.84 -21.00 47.58
CA ASP A 633 -5.23 -21.46 47.44
C ASP A 633 -5.54 -22.08 46.09
N MET A 634 -4.98 -21.58 44.98
CA MET A 634 -5.18 -22.18 43.65
C MET A 634 -4.55 -23.58 43.59
N THR A 635 -3.27 -23.67 43.94
CA THR A 635 -2.53 -24.94 43.91
C THR A 635 -3.13 -25.94 44.91
N ARG A 636 -3.53 -25.50 46.12
CA ARG A 636 -4.22 -26.39 47.08
C ARG A 636 -5.58 -26.86 46.55
N ALA A 637 -6.38 -25.98 45.96
CA ALA A 637 -7.67 -26.34 45.38
C ALA A 637 -7.50 -27.36 44.25
N LEU A 638 -6.57 -27.13 43.32
CA LEU A 638 -6.30 -28.05 42.22
C LEU A 638 -5.75 -29.39 42.70
N LEU A 639 -4.83 -29.40 43.67
CA LEU A 639 -4.33 -30.64 44.26
C LEU A 639 -5.42 -31.41 45.02
N ALA A 640 -6.35 -30.72 45.70
CA ALA A 640 -7.47 -31.35 46.36
C ALA A 640 -8.44 -32.00 45.35
N ILE A 641 -8.73 -31.31 44.24
CA ILE A 641 -9.54 -31.84 43.13
C ILE A 641 -8.87 -33.09 42.54
N LEU A 642 -7.60 -33.01 42.15
CA LEU A 642 -6.85 -34.13 41.59
C LEU A 642 -6.78 -35.33 42.54
N GLN A 643 -6.54 -35.08 43.83
CA GLN A 643 -6.49 -36.14 44.84
C GLN A 643 -7.82 -36.86 44.99
N ASN A 644 -8.94 -36.13 44.96
CA ASN A 644 -10.29 -36.70 45.03
C ASN A 644 -10.58 -37.57 43.79
N ILE A 645 -10.29 -37.07 42.59
CA ILE A 645 -10.50 -37.81 41.34
C ILE A 645 -9.63 -39.09 41.30
N LEU A 646 -8.35 -39.00 41.66
CA LEU A 646 -7.45 -40.16 41.72
C LEU A 646 -7.92 -41.21 42.73
N GLN A 647 -8.46 -40.79 43.89
CA GLN A 647 -9.04 -41.72 44.87
C GLN A 647 -10.30 -42.41 44.34
N ASN A 648 -11.14 -41.68 43.59
CA ASN A 648 -12.33 -42.24 42.96
C ASN A 648 -12.00 -43.20 41.80
N HIS A 649 -10.98 -42.90 40.99
CA HIS A 649 -10.49 -43.77 39.92
C HIS A 649 -9.83 -45.05 40.45
N ALA A 650 -9.13 -44.97 41.58
CA ALA A 650 -8.37 -46.10 42.10
C ALA A 650 -9.21 -47.18 42.77
N LYS A 651 -10.46 -46.90 43.19
CA LYS A 651 -11.27 -47.76 44.10
C LYS A 651 -10.44 -48.38 45.25
N VAL A 652 -9.36 -47.73 45.67
CA VAL A 652 -8.42 -48.18 46.71
C VAL A 652 -7.86 -46.95 47.41
N SER A 653 -7.91 -46.95 48.74
CA SER A 653 -7.43 -45.84 49.58
C SER A 653 -5.93 -45.59 49.38
N LEU A 654 -5.56 -44.42 48.87
CA LEU A 654 -4.19 -43.92 48.99
C LEU A 654 -3.97 -43.34 50.40
N PRO A 655 -2.97 -43.81 51.17
CA PRO A 655 -2.82 -43.46 52.58
C PRO A 655 -2.43 -41.98 52.76
N ILE A 656 -3.18 -41.31 53.64
CA ILE A 656 -2.95 -39.95 54.08
C ILE A 656 -1.75 -39.94 55.05
N LYS A 657 -0.58 -39.44 54.64
CA LYS A 657 0.43 -38.98 55.62
C LYS A 657 0.04 -37.60 56.14
N ARG A 658 -0.83 -37.55 57.14
CA ARG A 658 -0.97 -36.38 58.01
C ARG A 658 0.27 -36.32 58.90
N LYS A 659 1.13 -35.32 58.72
CA LYS A 659 2.05 -34.89 59.79
C LYS A 659 1.20 -34.21 60.85
N THR A 660 0.92 -34.91 61.95
CA THR A 660 0.43 -34.31 63.18
C THR A 660 1.54 -33.42 63.75
N CYS A 661 1.24 -32.13 63.96
CA CYS A 661 2.07 -31.28 64.81
C CYS A 661 1.90 -31.77 66.24
N GLY A 662 3.02 -32.12 66.90
CA GLY A 662 3.04 -32.38 68.34
C GLY A 662 2.70 -31.10 69.09
N VAL A 663 1.65 -31.17 69.90
CA VAL A 663 1.36 -30.19 70.94
C VAL A 663 2.21 -30.57 72.15
N HIS A 664 3.19 -29.74 72.50
CA HIS A 664 3.77 -29.78 73.85
C HIS A 664 2.85 -29.00 74.78
N VAL A 665 2.40 -29.66 75.84
CA VAL A 665 1.86 -29.03 77.05
C VAL A 665 2.89 -29.24 78.16
N SER A 666 3.11 -28.16 78.91
CA SER A 666 4.09 -27.88 79.98
C SER A 666 5.57 -27.88 79.57
#